data_AF-A0A2D8RGH8-F1
#
_entry.id   AF-A0A2D8RGH8-F1
#
_cell.length_a   1.000
_cell.length_b   1.000
_cell.length_c   1.000
_cell.angle_alpha   90.00
_cell.angle_beta   90.00
_cell.angle_gamma   90.00
#
_symmetry.space_group_name_H-M   'P 1'
#
loop_
_entity.id
_entity.type
_entity.pdbx_description
1 polymer ?
#
loop_
_entity_poly.entity_id
_entity_poly.type
_entity_poly.pdbx_seq_one_letter_code
_entity_poly.pdbx_strand_id
1 'polypeptide(L)'
;MKARSRGSEDIVTDSDSTAFDARAFLRQAPQDPGVYRMYDASDNILYVGKARNLKNRLSSYFRGSGLARRTQALVERIADVRYTTTTNETEALLLEQNLIKRLHPPFNILLRDDKSYPYILLSDHPRHPSLTLRRIRRKKASYKGRYFGPYTSAHAVREALTTLQKGFGIRSCSDSYYSNRQRPCLQHQIGRCSAPCVDLVSEEQYATDMQHAVMFLQGKKPELMAALMAQMQQAADELDFERASVLRDQIAYLRKVQTHQGIEAGVASDVDVFAAVIEGGEALVYGVFVRDGQVIGSQSFHFKDVVNSMDDDESASEPEAALLRDFVAQYYLADHQVHGLPREIVTSSPIEEAEALSAAIREQSGVQIRLAHAVRQDRAQWLKLAQQNAQQQLTLKLDTQQAVAARWQQLSDTLGFETPMSRMECFDVSHTFGEATVASCVVFDASGPVKSQYRRFNITGVTAGDDYHAMEQALLRHYKRIKDSDLGLPDLLIVDGGKGQLTMAEKVFQELGIDDVLLLGIAKGVTRKPGFETLILGYSGRIITLPSHSAALHLLQNIRDEAHRFAITGHRNKRSKKMGESILQDIPGIGPKKRRDLLNYFGSVKGIAGASIEDLQKVQGVSQTLAKALHNAFRE
;
A
#
# COMPACT_ATOMS: atom_id res chain seq x y z
N MET A 1 -58.80 37.95 42.09
CA MET A 1 -58.38 36.93 43.08
C MET A 1 -58.43 35.56 42.41
N LYS A 2 -57.30 34.83 42.37
CA LYS A 2 -57.11 33.37 42.16
C LYS A 2 -57.80 32.72 40.92
N ALA A 3 -57.09 32.34 39.86
CA ALA A 3 -56.17 31.18 39.71
C ALA A 3 -56.86 29.80 39.62
N ARG A 4 -56.66 29.12 38.47
CA ARG A 4 -56.55 27.66 38.16
C ARG A 4 -57.05 27.45 36.71
N SER A 5 -56.48 26.62 35.83
CA SER A 5 -55.48 25.56 35.92
C SER A 5 -54.94 25.22 34.52
N ARG A 6 -53.71 24.72 34.47
CA ARG A 6 -53.01 24.15 33.30
C ARG A 6 -53.69 22.86 32.79
N GLY A 7 -53.67 22.66 31.47
CA GLY A 7 -53.75 21.38 30.75
C GLY A 7 -52.96 21.59 29.44
N SER A 8 -51.73 21.09 29.37
CA SER A 8 -51.32 19.83 28.74
C SER A 8 -51.11 19.98 27.24
N GLU A 9 -49.83 19.94 26.88
CA GLU A 9 -49.23 19.87 25.55
C GLU A 9 -49.84 18.75 24.70
N ASP A 10 -50.12 19.06 23.44
CA ASP A 10 -49.94 18.13 22.32
C ASP A 10 -49.11 18.87 21.26
N ILE A 11 -47.79 18.82 21.43
CA ILE A 11 -46.85 19.14 20.35
C ILE A 11 -46.89 17.90 19.44
N VAL A 12 -47.73 17.96 18.41
CA VAL A 12 -47.64 17.04 17.28
C VAL A 12 -46.31 17.33 16.59
N THR A 13 -45.30 16.53 16.92
CA THR A 13 -44.04 16.47 16.17
C THR A 13 -44.35 15.91 14.80
N ASP A 14 -44.52 16.80 13.83
CA ASP A 14 -44.55 16.47 12.41
C ASP A 14 -43.13 16.10 11.98
N SER A 15 -42.76 14.83 12.21
CA SER A 15 -41.55 14.22 11.66
C SER A 15 -41.89 13.56 10.33
N ASP A 16 -42.42 14.34 9.39
CA ASP A 16 -42.57 13.89 8.02
C ASP A 16 -41.21 13.96 7.32
N SER A 17 -40.68 12.77 7.02
CA SER A 17 -39.47 12.58 6.23
C SER A 17 -39.62 13.31 4.89
N THR A 18 -38.78 14.32 4.64
CA THR A 18 -38.69 15.01 3.35
C THR A 18 -38.12 14.05 2.30
N ALA A 19 -38.97 13.20 1.73
CA ALA A 19 -38.62 12.37 0.58
C ALA A 19 -38.34 13.30 -0.61
N PHE A 20 -37.15 13.18 -1.21
CA PHE A 20 -36.78 13.93 -2.41
C PHE A 20 -37.81 13.74 -3.53
N ASP A 21 -38.42 14.83 -4.02
CA ASP A 21 -39.37 14.75 -5.15
C ASP A 21 -38.61 14.61 -6.48
N ALA A 22 -38.22 13.37 -6.77
CA ALA A 22 -37.53 13.01 -8.00
C ALA A 22 -38.34 13.36 -9.26
N ARG A 23 -39.68 13.30 -9.23
CA ARG A 23 -40.51 13.57 -10.41
C ARG A 23 -40.50 15.04 -10.79
N ALA A 24 -40.59 15.94 -9.80
CA ALA A 24 -40.50 17.38 -10.06
C ALA A 24 -39.12 17.77 -10.59
N PHE A 25 -38.06 17.23 -9.98
CA PHE A 25 -36.68 17.48 -10.40
C PHE A 25 -36.40 17.01 -11.84
N LEU A 26 -36.81 15.79 -12.20
CA LEU A 26 -36.57 15.21 -13.53
C LEU A 26 -37.28 15.97 -14.67
N ARG A 27 -38.36 16.71 -14.38
CA ARG A 27 -39.00 17.58 -15.40
C ARG A 27 -38.11 18.74 -15.83
N GLN A 28 -37.29 19.25 -14.92
CA GLN A 28 -36.41 20.41 -15.12
C GLN A 28 -34.98 20.01 -15.51
N ALA A 29 -34.65 18.72 -15.51
CA ALA A 29 -33.33 18.24 -15.89
C ALA A 29 -33.04 18.53 -17.39
N PRO A 30 -31.86 19.10 -17.72
CA PRO A 30 -31.47 19.38 -19.10
C PRO A 30 -31.19 18.10 -19.88
N GLN A 31 -31.26 18.19 -21.20
CA GLN A 31 -30.88 17.08 -22.09
C GLN A 31 -29.42 17.15 -22.56
N ASP A 32 -28.73 18.23 -22.22
CA ASP A 32 -27.31 18.44 -22.52
C ASP A 32 -26.41 17.44 -21.79
N PRO A 33 -25.21 17.16 -22.31
CA PRO A 33 -24.20 16.40 -21.60
C PRO A 33 -23.76 17.15 -20.35
N GLY A 34 -23.34 16.41 -19.33
CA GLY A 34 -22.83 17.01 -18.11
C GLY A 34 -22.58 16.03 -16.98
N VAL A 35 -22.29 16.59 -15.81
CA VAL A 35 -21.99 15.84 -14.59
C VAL A 35 -23.04 16.12 -13.53
N TYR A 36 -23.54 15.07 -12.90
CA TYR A 36 -24.48 15.13 -11.78
C TYR A 36 -23.82 14.64 -10.48
N ARG A 37 -24.36 15.12 -9.36
CA ARG A 37 -23.89 14.88 -7.99
C ARG A 37 -25.09 14.60 -7.12
N MET A 38 -25.03 13.53 -6.34
CA MET A 38 -26.10 13.10 -5.43
C MET A 38 -25.65 13.30 -3.99
N TYR A 39 -26.52 13.86 -3.16
CA TYR A 39 -26.24 14.22 -1.77
C TYR A 39 -27.26 13.59 -0.82
N ASP A 40 -26.84 13.32 0.42
CA ASP A 40 -27.74 12.90 1.49
C ASP A 40 -28.41 14.08 2.20
N ALA A 41 -29.32 13.78 3.14
CA ALA A 41 -30.06 14.77 3.92
C ALA A 41 -29.17 15.70 4.75
N SER A 42 -27.91 15.33 4.98
CA SER A 42 -26.90 16.10 5.70
C SER A 42 -25.96 16.88 4.75
N ASP A 43 -26.31 16.98 3.46
CA ASP A 43 -25.51 17.59 2.39
C ASP A 43 -24.14 16.91 2.15
N ASN A 44 -23.98 15.64 2.54
CA ASN A 44 -22.78 14.86 2.22
C ASN A 44 -22.89 14.27 0.82
N ILE A 45 -21.79 14.34 0.06
CA ILE A 45 -21.70 13.75 -1.27
C ILE A 45 -21.79 12.22 -1.20
N LEU A 46 -22.71 11.64 -1.98
CA LEU A 46 -22.90 10.20 -2.12
C LEU A 46 -22.26 9.66 -3.40
N TYR A 47 -22.55 10.31 -4.53
CA TYR A 47 -22.18 9.83 -5.86
C TYR A 47 -21.96 11.00 -6.84
N VAL A 48 -21.05 10.80 -7.79
CA VAL A 48 -20.78 11.68 -8.93
C VAL A 48 -20.83 10.83 -10.20
N GLY A 49 -21.53 11.28 -11.24
CA GLY A 49 -21.52 10.59 -12.52
C GLY A 49 -21.66 11.54 -13.71
N LYS A 50 -21.17 11.12 -14.88
CA LYS A 50 -21.37 11.80 -16.16
C LYS A 50 -22.58 11.27 -16.93
N ALA A 51 -23.10 12.07 -17.84
CA ALA A 51 -24.17 11.69 -18.75
C ALA A 51 -24.00 12.37 -20.11
N ARG A 52 -24.31 11.67 -21.21
CA ARG A 52 -24.55 12.30 -22.52
C ARG A 52 -25.85 13.11 -22.55
N ASN A 53 -26.84 12.64 -21.80
CA ASN A 53 -28.14 13.28 -21.62
C ASN A 53 -28.52 13.19 -20.14
N LEU A 54 -28.40 14.31 -19.42
CA LEU A 54 -28.63 14.35 -17.98
C LEU A 54 -30.04 13.90 -17.60
N LYS A 55 -31.06 14.31 -18.35
CA LYS A 55 -32.46 13.93 -18.09
C LYS A 55 -32.68 12.42 -18.18
N ASN A 56 -32.29 11.80 -19.28
CA ASN A 56 -32.46 10.36 -19.47
C ASN A 56 -31.69 9.57 -18.42
N ARG A 57 -30.46 10.00 -18.14
CA ARG A 57 -29.59 9.34 -17.18
C ARG A 57 -30.12 9.44 -15.75
N LEU A 58 -30.53 10.63 -15.31
CA LEU A 58 -31.10 10.79 -13.97
C LEU A 58 -32.42 10.02 -13.83
N SER A 59 -33.19 9.90 -14.91
CA SER A 59 -34.46 9.17 -14.90
C SER A 59 -34.29 7.66 -14.70
N SER A 60 -33.12 7.08 -15.03
CA SER A 60 -32.88 5.64 -14.82
C SER A 60 -32.79 5.27 -13.34
N TYR A 61 -32.26 6.16 -12.50
CA TYR A 61 -32.11 5.92 -11.05
C TYR A 61 -33.44 5.85 -10.30
N PHE A 62 -34.48 6.54 -10.78
CA PHE A 62 -35.76 6.65 -10.08
C PHE A 62 -36.86 5.80 -10.70
N ARG A 63 -36.49 4.70 -11.38
CA ARG A 63 -37.44 3.69 -11.89
C ARG A 63 -38.03 2.88 -10.72
N GLY A 64 -39.30 2.50 -10.84
CA GLY A 64 -40.03 1.80 -9.77
C GLY A 64 -39.64 0.32 -9.57
N SER A 65 -38.90 -0.28 -10.49
CA SER A 65 -38.45 -1.68 -10.43
C SER A 65 -37.21 -1.88 -11.30
N GLY A 66 -36.41 -2.92 -11.01
CA GLY A 66 -35.25 -3.31 -11.83
C GLY A 66 -33.90 -2.74 -11.38
N LEU A 67 -33.88 -1.87 -10.36
CA LEU A 67 -32.64 -1.30 -9.82
C LEU A 67 -31.81 -2.36 -9.08
N ALA A 68 -30.49 -2.35 -9.30
CA ALA A 68 -29.54 -3.13 -8.52
C ALA A 68 -29.54 -2.73 -7.03
N ARG A 69 -29.23 -3.67 -6.11
CA ARG A 69 -29.34 -3.46 -4.63
C ARG A 69 -28.55 -2.25 -4.11
N ARG A 70 -27.36 -1.96 -4.65
CA ARG A 70 -26.56 -0.78 -4.26
C ARG A 70 -27.14 0.51 -4.83
N THR A 71 -27.71 0.48 -6.03
CA THR A 71 -28.43 1.61 -6.63
C THR A 71 -29.68 1.93 -5.81
N GLN A 72 -30.41 0.92 -5.35
CA GLN A 72 -31.52 1.09 -4.41
C GLN A 72 -31.04 1.75 -3.10
N ALA A 73 -29.99 1.22 -2.47
CA ALA A 73 -29.42 1.80 -1.26
C ALA A 73 -28.85 3.22 -1.44
N LEU A 74 -28.37 3.55 -2.65
CA LEU A 74 -27.98 4.91 -3.02
C LEU A 74 -29.23 5.79 -3.08
N VAL A 75 -30.22 5.41 -3.87
CA VAL A 75 -31.47 6.16 -4.13
C VAL A 75 -32.24 6.43 -2.85
N GLU A 76 -32.32 5.45 -1.94
CA GLU A 76 -32.94 5.60 -0.61
C GLU A 76 -32.29 6.70 0.25
N ARG A 77 -31.01 7.02 -0.01
CA ARG A 77 -30.25 8.03 0.74
C ARG A 77 -30.23 9.39 0.05
N ILE A 78 -30.71 9.52 -1.19
CA ILE A 78 -30.67 10.76 -1.94
C ILE A 78 -31.69 11.75 -1.34
N ALA A 79 -31.20 12.91 -0.92
CA ALA A 79 -32.02 14.05 -0.54
C ALA A 79 -31.90 15.23 -1.51
N ASP A 80 -30.80 15.33 -2.27
CA ASP A 80 -30.58 16.40 -3.26
C ASP A 80 -29.74 15.90 -4.45
N VAL A 81 -30.01 16.45 -5.64
CA VAL A 81 -29.26 16.17 -6.87
C VAL A 81 -28.90 17.47 -7.57
N ARG A 82 -27.60 17.69 -7.81
CA ARG A 82 -27.07 18.88 -8.47
C ARG A 82 -26.36 18.50 -9.76
N TYR A 83 -26.53 19.28 -10.84
CA TYR A 83 -25.87 19.02 -12.12
C TYR A 83 -25.10 20.24 -12.64
N THR A 84 -24.13 19.97 -13.51
CA THR A 84 -23.37 20.96 -14.28
C THR A 84 -23.34 20.49 -15.74
N THR A 85 -23.91 21.28 -16.65
CA THR A 85 -23.87 21.01 -18.10
C THR A 85 -22.49 21.30 -18.67
N THR A 86 -22.07 20.53 -19.66
CA THR A 86 -20.80 20.71 -20.39
C THR A 86 -21.07 20.82 -21.89
N THR A 87 -20.07 21.25 -22.65
CA THR A 87 -20.19 21.42 -24.10
C THR A 87 -20.10 20.10 -24.86
N ASN A 88 -19.39 19.11 -24.31
CA ASN A 88 -19.21 17.79 -24.91
C ASN A 88 -18.96 16.71 -23.85
N GLU A 89 -18.89 15.46 -24.29
CA GLU A 89 -18.67 14.26 -23.45
C GLU A 89 -17.26 14.23 -22.83
N THR A 90 -16.24 14.70 -23.55
CA THR A 90 -14.86 14.78 -23.06
C THR A 90 -14.74 15.72 -21.85
N GLU A 91 -15.38 16.88 -21.92
CA GLU A 91 -15.44 17.86 -20.83
C GLU A 91 -16.24 17.30 -19.64
N ALA A 92 -17.35 16.60 -19.90
CA ALA A 92 -18.11 15.91 -18.85
C ALA A 92 -17.23 14.88 -18.12
N LEU A 93 -16.48 14.07 -18.86
CA LEU A 93 -15.56 13.07 -18.32
C LEU A 93 -14.45 13.73 -17.48
N LEU A 94 -13.78 14.75 -18.01
CA LEU A 94 -12.73 15.46 -17.26
C LEU A 94 -13.28 16.10 -15.97
N LEU A 95 -14.46 16.72 -16.02
CA LEU A 95 -15.11 17.32 -14.85
C LEU A 95 -15.51 16.27 -13.81
N GLU A 96 -16.05 15.13 -14.23
CA GLU A 96 -16.39 14.00 -13.37
C GLU A 96 -15.15 13.48 -12.64
N GLN A 97 -14.07 13.19 -13.36
CA GLN A 97 -12.85 12.67 -12.76
C GLN A 97 -12.24 13.66 -11.74
N ASN A 98 -12.28 14.96 -12.04
CA ASN A 98 -11.88 16.01 -11.11
C ASN A 98 -12.76 16.07 -9.85
N LEU A 99 -14.08 15.89 -10.01
CA LEU A 99 -15.03 15.88 -8.90
C LEU A 99 -14.88 14.64 -8.02
N ILE A 100 -14.75 13.43 -8.60
CA ILE A 100 -14.50 12.19 -7.85
C ILE A 100 -13.21 12.32 -7.05
N LYS A 101 -12.14 12.81 -7.68
CA LYS A 101 -10.84 13.04 -7.03
C LYS A 101 -10.91 14.05 -5.89
N ARG A 102 -11.72 15.10 -6.01
CA ARG A 102 -11.84 16.14 -4.98
C ARG A 102 -12.74 15.68 -3.82
N LEU A 103 -13.88 15.08 -4.14
CA LEU A 103 -14.98 14.85 -3.21
C LEU A 103 -14.96 13.44 -2.58
N HIS A 104 -14.25 12.48 -3.17
CA HIS A 104 -14.16 11.08 -2.72
C HIS A 104 -15.53 10.46 -2.36
N PRO A 105 -16.50 10.44 -3.29
CA PRO A 105 -17.85 9.96 -2.97
C PRO A 105 -17.84 8.47 -2.62
N PRO A 106 -18.59 8.04 -1.59
CA PRO A 106 -18.57 6.66 -1.11
C PRO A 106 -19.17 5.64 -2.09
N PHE A 107 -20.07 6.06 -2.98
CA PHE A 107 -20.70 5.17 -3.96
C PHE A 107 -19.93 5.05 -5.28
N ASN A 108 -18.92 5.90 -5.53
CA ASN A 108 -18.05 5.77 -6.70
C ASN A 108 -16.98 4.70 -6.47
N ILE A 109 -16.54 4.05 -7.56
CA ILE A 109 -15.28 3.30 -7.55
C ILE A 109 -14.17 4.29 -7.22
N LEU A 110 -13.35 3.99 -6.22
CA LEU A 110 -12.18 4.80 -5.88
C LEU A 110 -10.94 3.92 -5.98
N LEU A 111 -9.97 4.35 -6.78
CA LEU A 111 -8.63 3.77 -6.78
C LEU A 111 -7.95 4.02 -5.42
N ARG A 112 -8.22 3.13 -4.45
CA ARG A 112 -7.56 3.14 -3.14
C ARG A 112 -6.05 2.98 -3.36
N ASP A 113 -5.32 3.83 -2.64
CA ASP A 113 -3.92 4.12 -2.87
C ASP A 113 -3.02 2.97 -2.40
N ASP A 114 -2.84 1.93 -3.20
CA ASP A 114 -1.98 0.79 -2.83
C ASP A 114 -1.02 0.38 -3.94
N LYS A 115 -0.09 1.30 -4.23
CA LYS A 115 1.37 1.11 -4.48
C LYS A 115 1.86 2.24 -5.39
N SER A 116 2.53 3.23 -4.80
CA SER A 116 3.35 4.19 -5.55
C SER A 116 4.39 3.45 -6.40
N TYR A 117 4.31 3.54 -7.73
CA TYR A 117 5.23 2.87 -8.65
C TYR A 117 6.68 3.27 -8.38
N PRO A 118 7.61 2.30 -8.39
CA PRO A 118 9.02 2.60 -8.37
C PRO A 118 9.46 3.01 -9.79
N TYR A 119 10.05 4.18 -9.88
CA TYR A 119 10.67 4.74 -11.07
C TYR A 119 12.16 4.93 -10.84
N ILE A 120 12.91 5.02 -11.93
CA ILE A 120 14.24 5.64 -11.93
C ILE A 120 14.04 7.13 -12.19
N LEU A 121 14.50 7.97 -11.28
CA LEU A 121 14.55 9.42 -11.44
C LEU A 121 15.95 9.83 -11.88
N LEU A 122 16.04 10.53 -13.01
CA LEU A 122 17.15 11.38 -13.39
C LEU A 122 16.96 12.75 -12.74
N SER A 123 17.82 13.06 -11.78
CA SER A 123 17.78 14.35 -11.06
C SER A 123 18.22 15.51 -11.93
N ASP A 124 17.65 16.70 -11.71
CA ASP A 124 17.96 17.95 -12.41
C ASP A 124 19.22 18.67 -11.86
N HIS A 125 20.29 17.93 -11.58
CA HIS A 125 21.52 18.52 -11.07
C HIS A 125 22.33 19.14 -12.22
N PRO A 126 22.80 20.39 -12.11
CA PRO A 126 23.31 21.17 -13.26
C PRO A 126 24.57 20.59 -13.91
N ARG A 127 25.49 20.03 -13.11
CA ARG A 127 26.76 19.46 -13.61
C ARG A 127 26.68 17.94 -13.76
N HIS A 128 26.46 17.26 -12.64
CA HIS A 128 26.45 15.80 -12.58
C HIS A 128 25.07 15.27 -12.16
N PRO A 129 24.13 15.00 -13.07
CA PRO A 129 22.86 14.36 -12.71
C PRO A 129 23.05 12.96 -12.11
N SER A 130 22.06 12.47 -11.35
CA SER A 130 22.06 11.18 -10.66
C SER A 130 20.85 10.34 -11.06
N LEU A 131 21.00 9.01 -11.03
CA LEU A 131 19.90 8.06 -11.22
C LEU A 131 19.54 7.39 -9.89
N THR A 132 18.29 7.59 -9.44
CA THR A 132 17.83 7.10 -8.14
C THR A 132 16.47 6.44 -8.19
N LEU A 133 16.25 5.45 -7.32
CA LEU A 133 14.93 4.86 -7.14
C LEU A 133 14.01 5.85 -6.45
N ARG A 134 12.88 6.19 -7.08
CA ARG A 134 11.83 7.03 -6.48
C ARG A 134 10.48 6.38 -6.60
N ARG A 135 9.63 6.63 -5.62
CA ARG A 135 8.23 6.25 -5.64
C ARG A 135 7.39 7.50 -5.71
N ILE A 136 6.58 7.66 -6.75
CA ILE A 136 5.71 8.83 -6.90
C ILE A 136 4.50 8.61 -5.99
N ARG A 137 4.35 9.44 -4.95
CA ARG A 137 3.19 9.43 -4.04
C ARG A 137 2.30 10.63 -4.35
N ARG A 138 0.99 10.40 -4.43
CA ARG A 138 -0.09 11.33 -4.81
C ARG A 138 -0.16 12.70 -4.08
N LYS A 139 0.65 12.98 -3.06
CA LYS A 139 0.47 14.15 -2.17
C LYS A 139 1.73 14.96 -1.78
N LYS A 140 2.93 14.66 -2.27
CA LYS A 140 4.12 15.47 -1.97
C LYS A 140 4.90 15.79 -3.24
N ALA A 141 5.22 17.08 -3.39
CA ALA A 141 6.03 17.68 -4.45
C ALA A 141 6.93 16.64 -5.12
N SER A 142 6.61 16.31 -6.38
CA SER A 142 7.45 15.43 -7.17
C SER A 142 8.85 16.02 -7.22
N TYR A 143 9.85 15.16 -7.01
CA TYR A 143 11.24 15.56 -7.16
C TYR A 143 11.43 16.03 -8.60
N LYS A 144 11.97 17.24 -8.81
CA LYS A 144 12.22 17.77 -10.15
C LYS A 144 13.23 16.87 -10.88
N GLY A 145 12.91 16.51 -12.11
CA GLY A 145 13.73 15.66 -12.95
C GLY A 145 12.91 14.77 -13.88
N ARG A 146 13.59 13.90 -14.61
CA ARG A 146 12.97 13.00 -15.61
C ARG A 146 12.79 11.61 -15.05
N TYR A 147 11.59 11.05 -15.18
CA TYR A 147 11.27 9.72 -14.66
C TYR A 147 11.30 8.67 -15.78
N PHE A 148 11.79 7.47 -15.43
CA PHE A 148 11.80 6.29 -16.28
C PHE A 148 11.14 5.12 -15.54
N GLY A 149 10.32 4.35 -16.25
CA GLY A 149 9.46 3.31 -15.68
C GLY A 149 8.02 3.48 -16.19
N PRO A 150 7.01 2.99 -15.43
CA PRO A 150 7.09 2.33 -14.11
C PRO A 150 7.82 0.98 -14.15
N TYR A 151 8.27 0.46 -13.01
CA TYR A 151 8.85 -0.89 -12.90
C TYR A 151 7.97 -1.81 -12.05
N THR A 152 7.96 -3.13 -12.34
CA THR A 152 7.27 -4.19 -11.56
C THR A 152 7.45 -4.05 -10.06
N SER A 153 8.67 -3.71 -9.64
CA SER A 153 9.05 -3.70 -8.24
C SER A 153 10.25 -2.80 -7.97
N ALA A 154 10.42 -2.45 -6.69
CA ALA A 154 11.64 -1.78 -6.26
C ALA A 154 12.88 -2.67 -6.43
N HIS A 155 12.72 -3.98 -6.59
CA HIS A 155 13.83 -4.88 -6.90
C HIS A 155 14.28 -4.71 -8.35
N ALA A 156 13.34 -4.72 -9.30
CA ALA A 156 13.62 -4.49 -10.72
C ALA A 156 14.31 -3.14 -10.97
N VAL A 157 13.88 -2.08 -10.28
CA VAL A 157 14.58 -0.77 -10.33
C VAL A 157 16.03 -0.88 -9.85
N ARG A 158 16.27 -1.58 -8.73
CA ARG A 158 17.64 -1.71 -8.19
C ARG A 158 18.54 -2.52 -9.10
N GLU A 159 18.00 -3.54 -9.76
CA GLU A 159 18.72 -4.32 -10.75
C GLU A 159 19.10 -3.46 -11.96
N ALA A 160 18.13 -2.74 -12.53
CA ALA A 160 18.36 -1.79 -13.62
C ALA A 160 19.40 -0.71 -13.24
N LEU A 161 19.27 -0.10 -12.06
CA LEU A 161 20.25 0.86 -11.55
C LEU A 161 21.64 0.25 -11.38
N THR A 162 21.73 -0.99 -10.90
CA THR A 162 23.02 -1.69 -10.76
C THR A 162 23.68 -1.91 -12.12
N THR A 163 22.89 -2.27 -13.14
CA THR A 163 23.36 -2.42 -14.52
C THR A 163 23.87 -1.10 -15.08
N LEU A 164 23.12 -0.01 -14.92
CA LEU A 164 23.52 1.32 -15.39
C LEU A 164 24.77 1.83 -14.68
N GLN A 165 24.90 1.57 -13.38
CA GLN A 165 26.07 1.94 -12.59
C GLN A 165 27.34 1.20 -13.03
N LYS A 166 27.22 -0.11 -13.28
CA LYS A 166 28.36 -0.91 -13.77
C LYS A 166 28.70 -0.60 -15.22
N GLY A 167 27.69 -0.32 -16.04
CA GLY A 167 27.86 -0.02 -17.45
C GLY A 167 28.44 1.37 -17.67
N PHE A 168 27.95 2.40 -16.97
CA PHE A 168 28.25 3.80 -17.29
C PHE A 168 28.81 4.61 -16.11
N GLY A 169 29.10 4.01 -14.96
CA GLY A 169 29.73 4.72 -13.83
C GLY A 169 28.89 5.85 -13.23
N ILE A 170 27.55 5.74 -13.28
CA ILE A 170 26.64 6.83 -12.89
C ILE A 170 26.46 6.93 -11.37
N ARG A 171 26.43 8.15 -10.83
CA ARG A 171 26.21 8.35 -9.38
C ARG A 171 24.75 8.07 -8.98
N SER A 172 24.58 7.57 -7.76
CA SER A 172 23.27 7.38 -7.10
C SER A 172 23.18 8.05 -5.72
N CYS A 173 24.21 8.79 -5.31
CA CYS A 173 24.20 9.54 -4.07
C CYS A 173 23.30 10.78 -4.18
N SER A 174 22.71 11.20 -3.06
CA SER A 174 21.96 12.47 -3.03
C SER A 174 22.91 13.67 -3.06
N ASP A 175 22.41 14.83 -3.50
CA ASP A 175 23.22 16.04 -3.65
C ASP A 175 23.88 16.53 -2.36
N SER A 176 23.25 16.33 -1.20
CA SER A 176 23.87 16.62 0.10
C SER A 176 25.11 15.76 0.37
N TYR A 177 25.09 14.48 0.00
CA TYR A 177 26.29 13.64 0.10
C TYR A 177 27.31 14.02 -0.96
N TYR A 178 26.89 14.30 -2.20
CA TYR A 178 27.79 14.71 -3.27
C TYR A 178 28.61 15.96 -2.92
N SER A 179 27.95 17.00 -2.42
CA SER A 179 28.59 18.30 -2.15
C SER A 179 29.56 18.28 -0.96
N ASN A 180 29.42 17.31 -0.05
CA ASN A 180 30.24 17.21 1.17
C ASN A 180 31.35 16.16 1.06
N ARG A 181 31.58 15.57 -0.12
CA ARG A 181 32.59 14.52 -0.30
C ARG A 181 33.94 15.13 -0.61
N GLN A 182 34.95 14.69 0.14
CA GLN A 182 36.36 15.00 -0.10
C GLN A 182 37.16 13.79 -0.61
N ARG A 183 36.59 12.58 -0.54
CA ARG A 183 37.23 11.33 -0.98
C ARG A 183 36.24 10.45 -1.74
N PRO A 184 36.71 9.64 -2.70
CA PRO A 184 35.87 8.69 -3.42
C PRO A 184 35.16 7.74 -2.46
N CYS A 185 33.92 7.39 -2.77
CA CYS A 185 33.13 6.47 -1.97
C CYS A 185 33.31 5.01 -2.40
N LEU A 186 32.74 4.08 -1.62
CA LEU A 186 32.76 2.66 -1.94
C LEU A 186 32.24 2.34 -3.35
N GLN A 187 31.22 3.07 -3.83
CA GLN A 187 30.68 2.84 -5.19
C GLN A 187 31.73 3.06 -6.27
N HIS A 188 32.65 4.00 -6.09
CA HIS A 188 33.78 4.18 -7.00
C HIS A 188 34.79 3.05 -6.89
N GLN A 189 35.15 2.65 -5.67
CA GLN A 189 36.11 1.57 -5.42
C GLN A 189 35.67 0.23 -6.02
N ILE A 190 34.36 -0.01 -6.13
CA ILE A 190 33.80 -1.21 -6.77
C ILE A 190 33.40 -1.01 -8.24
N GLY A 191 33.85 0.08 -8.88
CA GLY A 191 33.66 0.35 -10.30
C GLY A 191 32.22 0.69 -10.72
N ARG A 192 31.41 1.25 -9.83
CA ARG A 192 29.99 1.62 -10.09
C ARG A 192 29.74 3.12 -10.22
N CYS A 193 30.76 3.93 -9.96
CA CYS A 193 30.68 5.39 -10.02
C CYS A 193 32.03 5.95 -10.49
N SER A 194 32.03 6.85 -11.46
CA SER A 194 33.24 7.56 -11.93
C SER A 194 33.71 8.66 -10.95
N ALA A 195 33.07 8.79 -9.79
CA ALA A 195 33.40 9.73 -8.72
C ALA A 195 33.48 11.22 -9.14
N PRO A 196 32.43 11.76 -9.82
CA PRO A 196 32.39 13.18 -10.18
C PRO A 196 32.26 14.13 -8.97
N CYS A 197 32.17 13.62 -7.75
CA CYS A 197 32.11 14.43 -6.53
C CYS A 197 33.49 14.87 -6.03
N VAL A 198 34.55 14.32 -6.60
CA VAL A 198 35.95 14.61 -6.25
C VAL A 198 36.78 14.77 -7.53
N ASP A 199 36.12 15.17 -8.62
CA ASP A 199 36.72 15.55 -9.91
C ASP A 199 37.65 14.49 -10.54
N LEU A 200 37.36 13.20 -10.30
CA LEU A 200 38.08 12.08 -10.93
C LEU A 200 37.60 11.77 -12.37
N VAL A 201 36.58 12.48 -12.85
CA VAL A 201 36.04 12.40 -14.21
C VAL A 201 35.70 13.81 -14.67
N SER A 202 35.89 14.11 -15.95
CA SER A 202 35.51 15.41 -16.50
C SER A 202 33.99 15.54 -16.65
N GLU A 203 33.50 16.77 -16.67
CA GLU A 203 32.06 17.05 -16.80
C GLU A 203 31.54 16.56 -18.16
N GLU A 204 32.34 16.70 -19.23
CA GLU A 204 31.99 16.26 -20.59
C GLU A 204 31.89 14.73 -20.68
N GLN A 205 32.83 14.02 -20.06
CA GLN A 205 32.83 12.56 -20.06
C GLN A 205 31.64 12.04 -19.26
N TYR A 206 31.38 12.60 -18.06
CA TYR A 206 30.22 12.22 -17.27
C TYR A 206 28.88 12.51 -17.98
N ALA A 207 28.79 13.63 -18.70
CA ALA A 207 27.62 13.96 -19.50
C ALA A 207 27.40 12.94 -20.62
N THR A 208 28.48 12.50 -21.29
CA THR A 208 28.44 11.45 -22.32
C THR A 208 27.97 10.12 -21.74
N ASP A 209 28.54 9.70 -20.61
CA ASP A 209 28.13 8.47 -19.91
C ASP A 209 26.66 8.51 -19.48
N MET A 210 26.19 9.68 -19.00
CA MET A 210 24.78 9.88 -18.67
C MET A 210 23.87 9.80 -19.90
N GLN A 211 24.28 10.37 -21.04
CA GLN A 211 23.54 10.27 -22.30
C GLN A 211 23.41 8.82 -22.74
N HIS A 212 24.47 8.03 -22.64
CA HIS A 212 24.44 6.59 -22.93
C HIS A 212 23.49 5.83 -21.98
N ALA A 213 23.53 6.13 -20.67
CA ALA A 213 22.61 5.55 -19.69
C ALA A 213 21.14 5.90 -20.00
N VAL A 214 20.91 7.14 -20.44
CA VAL A 214 19.60 7.62 -20.89
C VAL A 214 19.14 6.87 -22.15
N MET A 215 19.99 6.71 -23.16
CA MET A 215 19.67 5.96 -24.38
C MET A 215 19.33 4.51 -24.08
N PHE A 216 20.07 3.89 -23.15
CA PHE A 216 19.78 2.54 -22.67
C PHE A 216 18.38 2.44 -22.03
N LEU A 217 18.03 3.40 -21.17
CA LEU A 217 16.71 3.48 -20.53
C LEU A 217 15.57 3.79 -21.50
N GLN A 218 15.85 4.39 -22.66
CA GLN A 218 14.88 4.68 -23.72
C GLN A 218 14.77 3.56 -24.76
N GLY A 219 15.43 2.43 -24.56
CA GLY A 219 15.36 1.31 -25.51
C GLY A 219 16.15 1.51 -26.80
N LYS A 220 16.94 2.59 -26.93
CA LYS A 220 17.77 2.91 -28.11
C LYS A 220 19.04 2.05 -28.20
N LYS A 221 18.88 0.74 -28.03
CA LYS A 221 19.94 -0.26 -27.93
C LYS A 221 20.84 -0.30 -29.19
N PRO A 222 20.33 -0.30 -30.43
CA PRO A 222 21.18 -0.37 -31.62
C PRO A 222 22.07 0.87 -31.79
N GLU A 223 21.49 2.06 -31.58
CA GLU A 223 22.19 3.35 -31.67
C GLU A 223 23.31 3.44 -30.63
N LEU A 224 23.02 3.05 -29.38
CA LEU A 224 24.01 3.03 -28.30
C LEU A 224 25.17 2.07 -28.61
N MET A 225 24.87 0.86 -29.10
CA MET A 225 25.90 -0.12 -29.43
C MET A 225 26.79 0.37 -30.58
N ALA A 226 26.20 0.99 -31.61
CA ALA A 226 26.95 1.58 -32.71
C ALA A 226 27.86 2.72 -32.22
N ALA A 227 27.36 3.60 -31.36
CA ALA A 227 28.15 4.70 -30.78
C ALA A 227 29.33 4.19 -29.95
N LEU A 228 29.12 3.20 -29.07
CA LEU A 228 30.20 2.60 -28.26
C LEU A 228 31.24 1.87 -29.12
N MET A 229 30.81 1.16 -30.17
CA MET A 229 31.72 0.50 -31.11
C MET A 229 32.57 1.52 -31.88
N ALA A 230 31.97 2.63 -32.32
CA ALA A 230 32.69 3.70 -32.99
C ALA A 230 33.74 4.34 -32.06
N GLN A 231 33.38 4.63 -30.81
CA GLN A 231 34.31 5.16 -29.81
C GLN A 231 35.45 4.18 -29.50
N MET A 232 35.15 2.87 -29.43
CA MET A 232 36.16 1.83 -29.21
C MET A 232 37.16 1.77 -30.38
N GLN A 233 36.66 1.85 -31.62
CA GLN A 233 37.50 1.85 -32.81
C GLN A 233 38.37 3.11 -32.86
N GLN A 234 37.78 4.28 -32.59
CA GLN A 234 38.53 5.54 -32.53
C GLN A 234 39.65 5.48 -31.49
N ALA A 235 39.38 4.97 -30.27
CA ALA A 235 40.41 4.82 -29.24
C ALA A 235 41.52 3.85 -29.68
N ALA A 236 41.18 2.78 -30.41
CA ALA A 236 42.19 1.87 -30.97
C ALA A 236 43.02 2.53 -32.07
N ASP A 237 42.41 3.33 -32.94
CA ASP A 237 43.08 4.09 -34.00
C ASP A 237 44.01 5.17 -33.43
N GLU A 238 43.63 5.77 -32.29
CA GLU A 238 44.44 6.72 -31.49
C GLU A 238 45.50 6.02 -30.61
N LEU A 239 45.59 4.69 -30.64
CA LEU A 239 46.49 3.86 -29.82
C LEU A 239 46.25 3.94 -28.30
N ASP A 240 45.06 4.38 -27.87
CA ASP A 240 44.59 4.36 -26.48
C ASP A 240 43.94 3.01 -26.13
N PHE A 241 44.80 2.00 -25.98
CA PHE A 241 44.36 0.62 -25.74
C PHE A 241 43.67 0.41 -24.38
N GLU A 242 43.96 1.24 -23.37
CA GLU A 242 43.30 1.17 -22.07
C GLU A 242 41.82 1.56 -22.22
N ARG A 243 41.56 2.70 -22.88
CA ARG A 243 40.20 3.16 -23.17
C ARG A 243 39.45 2.18 -24.08
N ALA A 244 40.12 1.66 -25.12
CA ALA A 244 39.53 0.67 -26.00
C ALA A 244 39.13 -0.62 -25.25
N SER A 245 39.94 -1.08 -24.29
CA SER A 245 39.61 -2.25 -23.46
C SER A 245 38.40 -2.00 -22.57
N VAL A 246 38.30 -0.82 -21.93
CA VAL A 246 37.14 -0.45 -21.10
C VAL A 246 35.85 -0.43 -21.93
N LEU A 247 35.88 0.18 -23.12
CA LEU A 247 34.73 0.23 -24.03
C LEU A 247 34.34 -1.16 -24.53
N ARG A 248 35.32 -2.02 -24.87
CA ARG A 248 35.08 -3.42 -25.26
C ARG A 248 34.38 -4.21 -24.16
N ASP A 249 34.86 -4.09 -22.92
CA ASP A 249 34.31 -4.81 -21.78
C ASP A 249 32.91 -4.30 -21.43
N GLN A 250 32.66 -3.00 -21.59
CA GLN A 250 31.34 -2.36 -21.48
C GLN A 250 30.36 -2.91 -22.55
N ILE A 251 30.79 -2.99 -23.82
CA ILE A 251 30.02 -3.59 -24.92
C ILE A 251 29.66 -5.05 -24.61
N ALA A 252 30.62 -5.84 -24.11
CA ALA A 252 30.40 -7.24 -23.75
C ALA A 252 29.40 -7.38 -22.58
N TYR A 253 29.52 -6.52 -21.56
CA TYR A 253 28.59 -6.48 -20.44
C TYR A 253 27.16 -6.13 -20.89
N LEU A 254 26.99 -5.10 -21.71
CA LEU A 254 25.68 -4.69 -22.22
C LEU A 254 25.03 -5.77 -23.09
N ARG A 255 25.81 -6.46 -23.94
CA ARG A 255 25.31 -7.61 -24.73
C ARG A 255 24.82 -8.75 -23.85
N LYS A 256 25.53 -9.06 -22.76
CA LYS A 256 25.13 -10.13 -21.81
C LYS A 256 23.82 -9.80 -21.09
N VAL A 257 23.59 -8.52 -20.77
CA VAL A 257 22.31 -8.09 -20.20
C VAL A 257 21.19 -8.20 -21.23
N GLN A 258 21.48 -7.92 -22.51
CA GLN A 258 20.50 -8.05 -23.59
C GLN A 258 20.11 -9.51 -23.87
N THR A 259 21.03 -10.47 -23.84
CA THR A 259 20.73 -11.87 -24.15
C THR A 259 19.85 -12.57 -23.11
N HIS A 260 19.74 -12.04 -21.89
CA HIS A 260 18.80 -12.53 -20.87
C HIS A 260 17.38 -11.97 -21.01
N GLN A 261 17.14 -11.02 -21.92
CA GLN A 261 15.83 -10.42 -22.17
C GLN A 261 15.42 -10.75 -23.60
N GLY A 262 14.53 -11.74 -23.73
CA GLY A 262 14.10 -12.38 -24.99
C GLY A 262 14.12 -11.48 -26.22
N ILE A 263 14.81 -11.99 -27.24
CA ILE A 263 14.79 -11.52 -28.62
C ILE A 263 13.38 -11.74 -29.16
N GLU A 264 12.69 -10.67 -29.54
CA GLU A 264 11.74 -10.70 -30.65
C GLU A 264 11.57 -9.29 -31.21
N ALA A 265 12.06 -9.11 -32.43
CA ALA A 265 11.90 -7.90 -33.22
C ALA A 265 10.49 -7.87 -33.81
N GLY A 266 9.53 -7.43 -33.01
CA GLY A 266 8.25 -6.88 -33.48
C GLY A 266 8.26 -5.37 -33.26
N VAL A 267 7.43 -4.61 -33.99
CA VAL A 267 7.31 -3.15 -33.86
C VAL A 267 7.12 -2.80 -32.38
N ALA A 268 8.20 -2.29 -31.77
CA ALA A 268 8.28 -1.95 -30.37
C ALA A 268 7.26 -0.83 -30.09
N SER A 269 6.17 -1.17 -29.42
CA SER A 269 5.19 -0.20 -28.96
C SER A 269 4.96 -0.39 -27.47
N ASP A 270 4.90 0.73 -26.76
CA ASP A 270 4.50 0.76 -25.36
C ASP A 270 3.00 0.45 -25.27
N VAL A 271 2.67 -0.62 -24.57
CA VAL A 271 1.30 -1.12 -24.39
C VAL A 271 1.02 -1.36 -22.92
N ASP A 272 -0.11 -0.87 -22.43
CA ASP A 272 -0.65 -1.27 -21.14
C ASP A 272 -1.87 -2.18 -21.35
N VAL A 273 -1.93 -3.31 -20.66
CA VAL A 273 -2.97 -4.33 -20.84
C VAL A 273 -3.73 -4.49 -19.53
N PHE A 274 -5.05 -4.27 -19.53
CA PHE A 274 -5.89 -4.39 -18.35
C PHE A 274 -6.96 -5.48 -18.54
N ALA A 275 -7.07 -6.38 -17.56
CA ALA A 275 -8.13 -7.36 -17.48
C ALA A 275 -8.94 -7.17 -16.21
N ALA A 276 -10.26 -7.14 -16.32
CA ALA A 276 -11.18 -7.10 -15.19
C ALA A 276 -11.84 -8.46 -14.98
N VAL A 277 -12.01 -8.84 -13.71
CA VAL A 277 -12.78 -10.01 -13.29
C VAL A 277 -13.62 -9.61 -12.09
N ILE A 278 -14.89 -10.02 -12.09
CA ILE A 278 -15.85 -9.78 -11.02
C ILE A 278 -16.39 -11.13 -10.55
N GLU A 279 -16.25 -11.43 -9.26
CA GLU A 279 -16.72 -12.69 -8.67
C GLU A 279 -17.10 -12.48 -7.20
N GLY A 280 -18.25 -13.01 -6.78
CA GLY A 280 -18.65 -13.00 -5.37
C GLY A 280 -18.81 -11.63 -4.71
N GLY A 281 -19.14 -10.56 -5.46
CA GLY A 281 -19.27 -9.20 -4.89
C GLY A 281 -17.98 -8.39 -4.91
N GLU A 282 -16.85 -9.03 -5.19
CA GLU A 282 -15.52 -8.43 -5.26
C GLU A 282 -15.08 -8.31 -6.73
N ALA A 283 -14.27 -7.31 -7.03
CA ALA A 283 -13.68 -7.16 -8.35
C ALA A 283 -12.18 -6.92 -8.29
N LEU A 284 -11.52 -7.34 -9.35
CA LEU A 284 -10.08 -7.19 -9.51
C LEU A 284 -9.78 -6.75 -10.94
N VAL A 285 -9.05 -5.64 -11.07
CA VAL A 285 -8.41 -5.25 -12.34
C VAL A 285 -6.93 -5.62 -12.26
N TYR A 286 -6.45 -6.38 -13.24
CA TYR A 286 -5.04 -6.75 -13.36
C TYR A 286 -4.42 -6.03 -14.55
N GLY A 287 -3.41 -5.21 -14.29
CA GLY A 287 -2.63 -4.49 -15.29
C GLY A 287 -1.31 -5.19 -15.59
N VAL A 288 -0.96 -5.35 -16.87
CA VAL A 288 0.35 -5.75 -17.38
C VAL A 288 0.91 -4.58 -18.18
N PHE A 289 2.11 -4.13 -17.83
CA PHE A 289 2.75 -2.98 -18.45
C PHE A 289 3.88 -3.47 -19.35
N VAL A 290 3.85 -3.07 -20.61
CA VAL A 290 4.80 -3.50 -21.65
C VAL A 290 5.50 -2.27 -22.24
N ARG A 291 6.83 -2.26 -22.25
CA ARG A 291 7.64 -1.22 -22.88
C ARG A 291 8.65 -1.87 -23.81
N ASP A 292 8.81 -1.31 -25.00
CA ASP A 292 9.66 -1.89 -26.05
C ASP A 292 9.39 -3.39 -26.33
N GLY A 293 8.12 -3.81 -26.24
CA GLY A 293 7.72 -5.21 -26.43
C GLY A 293 8.02 -6.15 -25.24
N GLN A 294 8.59 -5.65 -24.14
CA GLN A 294 8.92 -6.43 -22.96
C GLN A 294 8.01 -6.08 -21.77
N VAL A 295 7.55 -7.10 -21.05
CA VAL A 295 6.77 -6.91 -19.82
C VAL A 295 7.67 -6.33 -18.73
N ILE A 296 7.46 -5.07 -18.40
CA ILE A 296 8.20 -4.33 -17.36
C ILE A 296 7.55 -4.45 -15.98
N GLY A 297 6.26 -4.84 -15.94
CA GLY A 297 5.37 -4.56 -14.82
C GLY A 297 4.11 -5.42 -14.81
N SER A 298 3.61 -5.79 -13.63
CA SER A 298 2.21 -6.15 -13.44
C SER A 298 1.68 -5.71 -12.07
N GLN A 299 0.36 -5.49 -11.98
CA GLN A 299 -0.30 -5.03 -10.75
C GLN A 299 -1.76 -5.47 -10.69
N SER A 300 -2.21 -5.81 -9.48
CA SER A 300 -3.62 -5.99 -9.16
C SER A 300 -4.20 -4.79 -8.41
N PHE A 301 -5.42 -4.43 -8.78
CA PHE A 301 -6.23 -3.40 -8.15
C PHE A 301 -7.52 -4.06 -7.66
N HIS A 302 -7.75 -4.02 -6.36
CA HIS A 302 -8.90 -4.65 -5.75
C HIS A 302 -9.98 -3.62 -5.44
N PHE A 303 -11.21 -3.97 -5.78
CA PHE A 303 -12.38 -3.15 -5.55
C PHE A 303 -13.42 -3.96 -4.79
N LYS A 304 -13.96 -3.35 -3.74
CA LYS A 304 -15.06 -3.93 -2.98
C LYS A 304 -16.40 -3.43 -3.50
N ASP A 305 -17.43 -4.25 -3.39
CA ASP A 305 -18.83 -3.90 -3.64
C ASP A 305 -19.15 -3.48 -5.08
N VAL A 306 -18.36 -3.92 -6.07
CA VAL A 306 -18.47 -3.48 -7.48
C VAL A 306 -19.74 -3.97 -8.18
N VAL A 307 -20.34 -5.05 -7.67
CA VAL A 307 -21.42 -5.79 -8.35
C VAL A 307 -22.71 -4.99 -8.60
N ASN A 308 -22.83 -3.74 -8.14
CA ASN A 308 -24.05 -2.97 -8.33
C ASN A 308 -23.81 -1.48 -8.65
N SER A 309 -22.62 -1.10 -9.14
CA SER A 309 -22.30 0.30 -9.48
C SER A 309 -22.59 0.69 -10.93
N MET A 310 -23.41 -0.07 -11.65
CA MET A 310 -23.52 0.07 -13.11
C MET A 310 -24.95 0.35 -13.52
N ASP A 311 -25.12 1.57 -14.01
CA ASP A 311 -25.90 1.96 -15.19
C ASP A 311 -26.95 0.93 -15.64
N ASP A 312 -28.21 1.11 -15.22
CA ASP A 312 -29.41 0.43 -15.78
C ASP A 312 -29.73 0.91 -17.21
N ASP A 313 -28.71 0.97 -18.06
CA ASP A 313 -28.89 0.92 -19.50
C ASP A 313 -28.75 -0.54 -19.91
N GLU A 314 -29.85 -1.12 -20.40
CA GLU A 314 -29.93 -2.47 -20.96
C GLU A 314 -28.91 -2.72 -22.11
N SER A 315 -28.12 -1.72 -22.49
CA SER A 315 -27.04 -1.78 -23.48
C SER A 315 -25.63 -2.02 -22.92
N ALA A 316 -25.38 -1.87 -21.61
CA ALA A 316 -24.07 -2.09 -21.01
C ALA A 316 -23.84 -3.60 -20.80
N SER A 317 -23.36 -4.27 -21.86
CA SER A 317 -23.40 -5.73 -21.98
C SER A 317 -22.49 -6.52 -21.03
N GLU A 318 -21.59 -5.92 -20.25
CA GLU A 318 -20.71 -6.65 -19.31
C GLU A 318 -20.29 -5.78 -18.10
N PRO A 319 -20.44 -6.27 -16.85
CA PRO A 319 -20.05 -5.50 -15.67
C PRO A 319 -18.53 -5.20 -15.60
N GLU A 320 -17.72 -6.03 -16.23
CA GLU A 320 -16.28 -5.83 -16.38
C GLU A 320 -15.96 -4.61 -17.27
N ALA A 321 -16.79 -4.33 -18.28
CA ALA A 321 -16.55 -3.28 -19.25
C ALA A 321 -16.60 -1.88 -18.63
N ALA A 322 -17.64 -1.56 -17.85
CA ALA A 322 -17.68 -0.25 -17.20
C ALA A 322 -16.74 -0.15 -15.98
N LEU A 323 -16.41 -1.26 -15.31
CA LEU A 323 -15.29 -1.28 -14.35
C LEU A 323 -13.97 -0.86 -15.04
N LEU A 324 -13.68 -1.41 -16.22
CA LEU A 324 -12.51 -1.03 -17.01
C LEU A 324 -12.57 0.42 -17.48
N ARG A 325 -13.73 0.91 -17.94
CA ARG A 325 -13.94 2.32 -18.31
C ARG A 325 -13.57 3.25 -17.15
N ASP A 326 -14.19 3.04 -16.00
CA ASP A 326 -14.00 3.87 -14.81
C ASP A 326 -12.56 3.75 -14.28
N PHE A 327 -12.00 2.54 -14.32
CA PHE A 327 -10.61 2.28 -13.96
C PHE A 327 -9.64 3.06 -14.84
N VAL A 328 -9.75 2.93 -16.17
CA VAL A 328 -8.84 3.59 -17.12
C VAL A 328 -8.98 5.10 -17.03
N ALA A 329 -10.21 5.63 -16.93
CA ALA A 329 -10.45 7.05 -16.73
C ALA A 329 -9.75 7.57 -15.46
N GLN A 330 -9.97 6.92 -14.31
CA GLN A 330 -9.31 7.32 -13.07
C GLN A 330 -7.80 7.12 -13.12
N TYR A 331 -7.31 6.05 -13.76
CA TYR A 331 -5.89 5.71 -13.77
C TYR A 331 -5.08 6.72 -14.60
N TYR A 332 -5.58 7.16 -15.76
CA TYR A 332 -4.86 8.07 -16.65
C TYR A 332 -5.24 9.56 -16.49
N LEU A 333 -6.45 9.89 -16.01
CA LEU A 333 -6.90 11.28 -15.86
C LEU A 333 -6.73 11.81 -14.42
N ALA A 334 -6.65 10.95 -13.40
CA ALA A 334 -6.58 11.45 -12.02
C ALA A 334 -5.22 12.05 -11.63
N ASP A 335 -4.14 11.83 -12.39
CA ASP A 335 -2.83 12.41 -12.07
C ASP A 335 -2.15 13.01 -13.31
N HIS A 336 -1.71 14.27 -13.20
CA HIS A 336 -1.07 15.02 -14.29
C HIS A 336 0.36 14.53 -14.61
N GLN A 337 0.83 13.45 -13.96
CA GLN A 337 2.21 12.98 -14.04
C GLN A 337 2.34 11.45 -14.16
N VAL A 338 1.49 10.82 -14.96
CA VAL A 338 1.82 9.47 -15.46
C VAL A 338 2.97 9.62 -16.46
N HIS A 339 4.21 9.55 -15.96
CA HIS A 339 5.39 9.51 -16.82
C HIS A 339 5.45 8.15 -17.54
N GLY A 340 5.61 8.17 -18.86
CA GLY A 340 5.69 6.96 -19.70
C GLY A 340 4.34 6.39 -20.14
N LEU A 341 3.43 7.24 -20.61
CA LEU A 341 2.14 6.83 -21.19
C LEU A 341 2.35 5.90 -22.39
N PRO A 342 1.59 4.79 -22.48
CA PRO A 342 1.67 3.90 -23.62
C PRO A 342 1.07 4.56 -24.86
N ARG A 343 1.39 4.02 -26.04
CA ARG A 343 0.70 4.41 -27.29
C ARG A 343 -0.61 3.66 -27.46
N GLU A 344 -0.74 2.52 -26.80
CA GLU A 344 -1.91 1.64 -26.87
C GLU A 344 -2.28 1.11 -25.48
N ILE A 345 -3.58 1.10 -25.19
CA ILE A 345 -4.15 0.44 -24.02
C ILE A 345 -5.04 -0.69 -24.53
N VAL A 346 -4.77 -1.90 -24.09
CA VAL A 346 -5.55 -3.10 -24.41
C VAL A 346 -6.39 -3.49 -23.20
N THR A 347 -7.65 -3.83 -23.42
CA THR A 347 -8.62 -4.17 -22.37
C THR A 347 -9.29 -5.50 -22.63
N SER A 348 -9.69 -6.23 -21.57
CA SER A 348 -10.36 -7.53 -21.71
C SER A 348 -11.79 -7.44 -22.25
N SER A 349 -12.45 -6.31 -22.02
CA SER A 349 -13.79 -5.99 -22.51
C SER A 349 -13.78 -4.62 -23.19
N PRO A 350 -14.66 -4.37 -24.17
CA PRO A 350 -14.72 -3.08 -24.87
C PRO A 350 -15.06 -1.94 -23.91
N ILE A 351 -14.35 -0.81 -24.03
CA ILE A 351 -14.69 0.42 -23.32
C ILE A 351 -15.68 1.24 -24.14
N GLU A 352 -16.84 1.53 -23.56
CA GLU A 352 -17.79 2.50 -24.10
C GLU A 352 -17.18 3.90 -24.13
N GLU A 353 -17.50 4.68 -25.17
CA GLU A 353 -16.98 6.04 -25.37
C GLU A 353 -15.44 6.11 -25.41
N ALA A 354 -14.78 5.06 -25.92
CA ALA A 354 -13.32 4.99 -26.03
C ALA A 354 -12.71 6.23 -26.71
N GLU A 355 -13.37 6.79 -27.72
CA GLU A 355 -12.90 8.01 -28.40
C GLU A 355 -12.89 9.24 -27.47
N ALA A 356 -13.95 9.42 -26.66
CA ALA A 356 -14.03 10.52 -25.69
C ALA A 356 -12.97 10.39 -24.60
N LEU A 357 -12.70 9.17 -24.14
CA LEU A 357 -11.64 8.87 -23.17
C LEU A 357 -10.23 9.11 -23.77
N SER A 358 -9.97 8.63 -24.99
CA SER A 358 -8.72 8.90 -25.71
C SER A 358 -8.52 10.41 -25.93
N ALA A 359 -9.58 11.16 -26.25
CA ALA A 359 -9.52 12.61 -26.39
C ALA A 359 -9.22 13.31 -25.06
N ALA A 360 -9.87 12.91 -23.97
CA ALA A 360 -9.62 13.45 -22.62
C ALA A 360 -8.16 13.21 -22.19
N ILE A 361 -7.64 12.00 -22.42
CA ILE A 361 -6.25 11.67 -22.11
C ILE A 361 -5.30 12.53 -22.94
N ARG A 362 -5.59 12.72 -24.24
CA ARG A 362 -4.79 13.58 -25.11
C ARG A 362 -4.79 15.03 -24.66
N GLU A 363 -5.94 15.58 -24.27
CA GLU A 363 -6.06 16.95 -23.80
C GLU A 363 -5.21 17.18 -22.53
N GLN A 364 -5.22 16.22 -21.61
CA GLN A 364 -4.50 16.34 -20.34
C GLN A 364 -3.01 16.02 -20.44
N SER A 365 -2.61 15.10 -21.32
CA SER A 365 -1.24 14.57 -21.39
C SER A 365 -0.45 14.96 -22.65
N GLY A 366 -1.13 15.44 -23.69
CA GLY A 366 -0.55 15.69 -25.02
C GLY A 366 -0.28 14.43 -25.86
N VAL A 367 -0.53 13.22 -25.34
CA VAL A 367 -0.25 11.95 -26.02
C VAL A 367 -1.52 11.35 -26.58
N GLN A 368 -1.50 10.95 -27.86
CA GLN A 368 -2.59 10.20 -28.48
C GLN A 368 -2.47 8.71 -28.09
N ILE A 369 -3.46 8.19 -27.35
CA ILE A 369 -3.53 6.79 -26.96
C ILE A 369 -4.64 6.08 -27.74
N ARG A 370 -4.32 4.91 -28.29
CA ARG A 370 -5.29 3.99 -28.90
C ARG A 370 -5.84 3.05 -27.85
N LEU A 371 -7.17 2.97 -27.72
CA LEU A 371 -7.84 1.96 -26.90
C LEU A 371 -8.25 0.77 -27.79
N ALA A 372 -7.93 -0.44 -27.37
CA ALA A 372 -8.23 -1.68 -28.09
C ALA A 372 -8.73 -2.77 -27.13
N HIS A 373 -9.51 -3.73 -27.65
CA HIS A 373 -9.96 -4.90 -26.89
C HIS A 373 -9.78 -6.19 -27.72
N ALA A 374 -10.18 -6.17 -28.99
CA ALA A 374 -9.96 -7.27 -29.93
C ALA A 374 -8.57 -7.19 -30.58
N VAL A 375 -7.59 -7.87 -29.96
CA VAL A 375 -6.18 -7.85 -30.37
C VAL A 375 -5.70 -9.22 -30.86
N ARG A 376 -4.57 -9.25 -31.59
CA ARG A 376 -3.94 -10.47 -32.14
C ARG A 376 -2.48 -10.57 -31.69
N GLN A 377 -1.87 -11.74 -31.92
CA GLN A 377 -0.44 -12.01 -31.66
C GLN A 377 -0.05 -11.72 -30.20
N ASP A 378 1.06 -11.01 -29.97
CA ASP A 378 1.63 -10.76 -28.65
C ASP A 378 0.64 -10.06 -27.70
N ARG A 379 -0.15 -9.12 -28.23
CA ARG A 379 -1.16 -8.40 -27.43
C ARG A 379 -2.23 -9.35 -26.90
N ALA A 380 -2.63 -10.34 -27.70
CA ALA A 380 -3.58 -11.38 -27.27
C ALA A 380 -2.96 -12.31 -26.21
N GLN A 381 -1.66 -12.61 -26.30
CA GLN A 381 -0.96 -13.39 -25.28
C GLN A 381 -0.88 -12.64 -23.95
N TRP A 382 -0.52 -11.34 -23.97
CA TRP A 382 -0.48 -10.51 -22.77
C TRP A 382 -1.87 -10.32 -22.15
N LEU A 383 -2.90 -10.17 -22.98
CA LEU A 383 -4.28 -10.06 -22.51
C LEU A 383 -4.74 -11.34 -21.82
N LYS A 384 -4.47 -12.51 -22.43
CA LYS A 384 -4.76 -13.80 -21.84
C LYS A 384 -4.04 -13.99 -20.51
N LEU A 385 -2.76 -13.62 -20.44
CA LEU A 385 -1.98 -13.65 -19.20
C LEU A 385 -2.59 -12.75 -18.13
N ALA A 386 -3.03 -11.54 -18.49
CA ALA A 386 -3.68 -10.62 -17.56
C ALA A 386 -5.00 -11.20 -17.02
N GLN A 387 -5.85 -11.78 -17.89
CA GLN A 387 -7.10 -12.43 -17.50
C GLN A 387 -6.87 -13.62 -16.55
N GLN A 388 -5.93 -14.50 -16.88
CA GLN A 388 -5.60 -15.66 -16.03
C GLN A 388 -5.09 -15.24 -14.65
N ASN A 389 -4.20 -14.25 -14.58
CA ASN A 389 -3.71 -13.74 -13.31
C ASN A 389 -4.81 -13.03 -12.51
N ALA A 390 -5.68 -12.29 -13.18
CA ALA A 390 -6.82 -11.62 -12.54
C ALA A 390 -7.73 -12.64 -11.86
N GLN A 391 -8.13 -13.69 -12.59
CA GLN A 391 -8.97 -14.77 -12.09
C GLN A 391 -8.31 -15.50 -10.91
N GLN A 392 -7.06 -15.94 -11.08
CA GLN A 392 -6.34 -16.67 -10.02
C GLN A 392 -6.20 -15.84 -8.74
N GLN A 393 -5.87 -14.55 -8.84
CA GLN A 393 -5.72 -13.70 -7.67
C GLN A 393 -7.06 -13.40 -6.97
N LEU A 394 -8.14 -13.25 -7.74
CA LEU A 394 -9.46 -13.05 -7.17
C LEU A 394 -9.96 -14.31 -6.46
N THR A 395 -9.86 -15.48 -7.12
CA THR A 395 -10.24 -16.77 -6.51
C THR A 395 -9.45 -17.03 -5.22
N LEU A 396 -8.12 -16.86 -5.23
CA LEU A 396 -7.31 -17.01 -4.01
C LEU A 396 -7.74 -16.07 -2.87
N LYS A 397 -8.13 -14.83 -3.21
CA LYS A 397 -8.62 -13.86 -2.23
C LYS A 397 -9.97 -14.30 -1.65
N LEU A 398 -10.91 -14.72 -2.50
CA LEU A 398 -12.24 -15.19 -2.10
C LEU A 398 -12.13 -16.45 -1.24
N ASP A 399 -11.31 -17.42 -1.64
CA ASP A 399 -11.05 -18.64 -0.86
C ASP A 399 -10.49 -18.30 0.53
N THR A 400 -9.56 -17.35 0.59
CA THR A 400 -8.99 -16.88 1.86
C THR A 400 -10.05 -16.22 2.74
N GLN A 401 -10.90 -15.36 2.16
CA GLN A 401 -11.99 -14.71 2.89
C GLN A 401 -13.03 -15.71 3.40
N GLN A 402 -13.45 -16.66 2.56
CA GLN A 402 -14.37 -17.73 2.95
C GLN A 402 -13.79 -18.62 4.04
N ALA A 403 -12.50 -18.98 3.95
CA ALA A 403 -11.83 -19.75 4.99
C ALA A 403 -11.76 -19.01 6.34
N VAL A 404 -11.57 -17.68 6.33
CA VAL A 404 -11.62 -16.85 7.54
C VAL A 404 -13.05 -16.78 8.10
N ALA A 405 -14.05 -16.54 7.25
CA ALA A 405 -15.45 -16.49 7.65
C ALA A 405 -15.95 -17.83 8.23
N ALA A 406 -15.56 -18.96 7.64
CA ALA A 406 -15.91 -20.29 8.15
C ALA A 406 -15.29 -20.55 9.54
N ARG A 407 -14.04 -20.14 9.76
CA ARG A 407 -13.38 -20.22 11.08
C ARG A 407 -14.08 -19.33 12.10
N TRP A 408 -14.49 -18.13 11.68
CA TRP A 408 -15.22 -17.18 12.50
C TRP A 408 -16.57 -17.74 12.95
N GLN A 409 -17.35 -18.28 12.00
CA GLN A 409 -18.64 -18.90 12.30
C GLN A 409 -18.49 -20.09 13.25
N GLN A 410 -17.52 -20.99 13.00
CA GLN A 410 -17.28 -22.13 13.88
C GLN A 410 -16.94 -21.71 15.31
N LEU A 411 -16.18 -20.62 15.48
CA LEU A 411 -15.88 -20.07 16.81
C LEU A 411 -17.13 -19.48 17.47
N SER A 412 -17.95 -18.74 16.71
CA SER A 412 -19.24 -18.18 17.17
C SER A 412 -20.15 -19.29 17.70
N ASP A 413 -20.31 -20.37 16.93
CA ASP A 413 -21.15 -21.52 17.29
C ASP A 413 -20.60 -22.25 18.52
N THR A 414 -19.27 -22.41 18.60
CA THR A 414 -18.60 -23.07 19.75
C THR A 414 -18.83 -22.29 21.06
N LEU A 415 -18.79 -20.96 20.98
CA LEU A 415 -18.97 -20.08 22.14
C LEU A 415 -20.45 -19.83 22.46
N GLY A 416 -21.37 -20.26 21.60
CA GLY A 416 -22.81 -20.20 21.84
C GLY A 416 -23.44 -18.84 21.55
N PHE A 417 -22.87 -18.04 20.65
CA PHE A 417 -23.48 -16.78 20.23
C PHE A 417 -24.69 -17.04 19.32
N GLU A 418 -25.86 -16.48 19.67
CA GLU A 418 -27.08 -16.56 18.85
C GLU A 418 -27.02 -15.65 17.60
N THR A 419 -26.33 -14.52 17.73
CA THR A 419 -26.05 -13.59 16.63
C THR A 419 -24.57 -13.67 16.22
N PRO A 420 -24.23 -13.57 14.92
CA PRO A 420 -22.85 -13.58 14.47
C PRO A 420 -22.04 -12.48 15.17
N MET A 421 -20.90 -12.86 15.78
CA MET A 421 -19.98 -11.89 16.35
C MET A 421 -19.50 -10.92 15.27
N SER A 422 -19.39 -9.65 15.61
CA SER A 422 -18.91 -8.58 14.73
C SER A 422 -17.42 -8.28 14.94
N ARG A 423 -16.94 -8.37 16.18
CA ARG A 423 -15.60 -7.89 16.57
C ARG A 423 -15.01 -8.67 17.74
N MET A 424 -13.72 -8.99 17.60
CA MET A 424 -12.90 -9.60 18.64
C MET A 424 -11.68 -8.74 18.96
N GLU A 425 -11.30 -8.72 20.24
CA GLU A 425 -10.03 -8.14 20.69
C GLU A 425 -9.19 -9.18 21.40
N CYS A 426 -7.88 -9.13 21.21
CA CYS A 426 -6.94 -9.98 21.94
C CYS A 426 -5.85 -9.16 22.59
N PHE A 427 -5.66 -9.40 23.89
CA PHE A 427 -4.61 -8.80 24.70
C PHE A 427 -3.51 -9.81 25.04
N ASP A 428 -2.27 -9.41 24.77
CA ASP A 428 -1.04 -10.11 25.16
C ASP A 428 -0.16 -9.19 26.00
N VAL A 429 0.45 -9.73 27.05
CA VAL A 429 1.40 -9.01 27.91
C VAL A 429 2.75 -9.66 27.76
N SER A 430 3.68 -8.93 27.13
CA SER A 430 5.04 -9.41 26.92
C SER A 430 5.99 -8.82 27.97
N HIS A 431 6.68 -9.70 28.69
CA HIS A 431 7.79 -9.34 29.57
C HIS A 431 9.11 -9.70 28.88
N THR A 432 9.95 -8.70 28.63
CA THR A 432 11.34 -8.93 28.23
C THR A 432 12.22 -8.64 29.44
N PHE A 433 13.00 -9.63 29.89
CA PHE A 433 13.92 -9.50 31.03
C PHE A 433 14.76 -8.21 30.90
N GLY A 434 14.59 -7.27 31.83
CA GLY A 434 15.31 -5.99 31.88
C GLY A 434 14.71 -4.80 31.10
N GLU A 435 13.55 -4.95 30.45
CA GLU A 435 12.85 -3.84 29.76
C GLU A 435 11.46 -3.53 30.37
N ALA A 436 10.91 -2.36 30.02
CA ALA A 436 9.56 -1.97 30.45
C ALA A 436 8.51 -2.89 29.82
N THR A 437 7.59 -3.39 30.65
CA THR A 437 6.46 -4.22 30.23
C THR A 437 5.58 -3.51 29.21
N VAL A 438 5.18 -4.23 28.16
CA VAL A 438 4.27 -3.73 27.12
C VAL A 438 3.13 -4.71 26.95
N ALA A 439 1.91 -4.19 26.99
CA ALA A 439 0.72 -4.91 26.57
C ALA A 439 0.37 -4.52 25.12
N SER A 440 -0.05 -5.49 24.33
CA SER A 440 -0.54 -5.28 22.97
C SER A 440 -2.02 -5.64 22.89
N CYS A 441 -2.77 -4.90 22.08
CA CYS A 441 -4.15 -5.20 21.72
C CYS A 441 -4.24 -5.27 20.20
N VAL A 442 -4.72 -6.40 19.69
CA VAL A 442 -5.02 -6.61 18.27
C VAL A 442 -6.52 -6.80 18.10
N VAL A 443 -7.03 -6.34 16.97
CA VAL A 443 -8.48 -6.32 16.68
C VAL A 443 -8.74 -7.12 15.41
N PHE A 444 -9.77 -7.96 15.45
CA PHE A 444 -10.23 -8.76 14.33
C PHE A 444 -11.72 -8.55 14.11
N ASP A 445 -12.14 -8.56 12.84
CA ASP A 445 -13.53 -8.61 12.40
C ASP A 445 -13.74 -9.83 11.48
N ALA A 446 -14.97 -10.03 10.99
CA ALA A 446 -15.31 -11.13 10.09
C ALA A 446 -14.47 -11.16 8.78
N SER A 447 -13.81 -10.05 8.42
CA SER A 447 -12.90 -9.94 7.27
C SER A 447 -11.43 -10.17 7.61
N GLY A 448 -11.09 -10.31 8.90
CA GLY A 448 -9.75 -10.60 9.40
C GLY A 448 -9.15 -9.48 10.28
N PRO A 449 -7.81 -9.31 10.32
CA PRO A 449 -7.16 -8.38 11.23
C PRO A 449 -7.32 -6.89 10.83
N VAL A 450 -7.81 -6.06 11.75
CA VAL A 450 -8.06 -4.62 11.56
C VAL A 450 -6.88 -3.80 12.09
N LYS A 451 -5.78 -3.77 11.34
CA LYS A 451 -4.49 -3.17 11.76
C LYS A 451 -4.57 -1.70 12.19
N SER A 452 -5.49 -0.91 11.64
CA SER A 452 -5.69 0.50 12.04
C SER A 452 -6.18 0.65 13.49
N GLN A 453 -6.82 -0.39 14.03
CA GLN A 453 -7.36 -0.40 15.39
C GLN A 453 -6.40 -1.00 16.43
N TYR A 454 -5.24 -1.53 16.01
CA TYR A 454 -4.26 -2.09 16.93
C TYR A 454 -3.72 -1.04 17.91
N ARG A 455 -3.49 -1.44 19.17
CA ARG A 455 -2.97 -0.54 20.21
C ARG A 455 -1.83 -1.20 21.01
N ARG A 456 -0.90 -0.37 21.46
CA ARG A 456 0.18 -0.78 22.38
C ARG A 456 0.12 0.09 23.62
N PHE A 457 0.24 -0.53 24.78
CA PHE A 457 0.22 0.12 26.06
C PHE A 457 1.58 -0.06 26.73
N ASN A 458 2.29 1.06 26.93
CA ASN A 458 3.46 1.05 27.80
C ASN A 458 2.95 0.98 29.25
N ILE A 459 3.39 -0.04 29.98
CA ILE A 459 3.02 -0.30 31.37
C ILE A 459 4.08 0.31 32.29
N THR A 460 3.65 0.93 33.38
CA THR A 460 4.53 1.66 34.31
C THR A 460 4.19 1.32 35.75
N GLY A 461 5.20 1.21 36.61
CA GLY A 461 5.00 1.00 38.06
C GLY A 461 4.65 -0.44 38.44
N VAL A 462 4.92 -1.41 37.57
CA VAL A 462 4.66 -2.84 37.81
C VAL A 462 5.98 -3.56 38.05
N THR A 463 6.02 -4.40 39.09
CA THR A 463 7.18 -5.24 39.43
C THR A 463 7.45 -6.25 38.31
N ALA A 464 8.72 -6.59 38.07
CA ALA A 464 9.06 -7.58 37.04
C ALA A 464 8.40 -8.94 37.35
N GLY A 465 7.55 -9.43 36.45
CA GLY A 465 6.79 -10.70 36.61
C GLY A 465 5.37 -10.55 37.15
N ASP A 466 4.87 -9.33 37.32
CA ASP A 466 3.47 -9.06 37.68
C ASP A 466 2.61 -8.79 36.42
N ASP A 467 2.44 -9.85 35.63
CA ASP A 467 1.66 -9.85 34.39
C ASP A 467 0.18 -9.47 34.64
N TYR A 468 -0.31 -9.66 35.87
CA TYR A 468 -1.68 -9.36 36.26
C TYR A 468 -1.95 -7.85 36.32
N HIS A 469 -1.14 -7.08 37.04
CA HIS A 469 -1.29 -5.61 37.08
C HIS A 469 -1.02 -4.95 35.73
N ALA A 470 -0.12 -5.53 34.93
CA ALA A 470 0.13 -5.06 33.56
C ALA A 470 -1.12 -5.21 32.67
N MET A 471 -1.79 -6.36 32.74
CA MET A 471 -3.03 -6.62 32.03
C MET A 471 -4.16 -5.69 32.50
N GLU A 472 -4.33 -5.55 33.83
CA GLU A 472 -5.30 -4.64 34.44
C GLU A 472 -5.15 -3.21 33.91
N GLN A 473 -3.93 -2.66 33.96
CA GLN A 473 -3.66 -1.30 33.52
C GLN A 473 -3.98 -1.10 32.03
N ALA A 474 -3.69 -2.10 31.19
CA ALA A 474 -4.00 -2.04 29.77
C ALA A 474 -5.50 -2.04 29.51
N LEU A 475 -6.24 -2.97 30.12
CA LEU A 475 -7.69 -3.11 29.98
C LEU A 475 -8.43 -1.85 30.49
N LEU A 476 -8.11 -1.37 31.70
CA LEU A 476 -8.74 -0.17 32.26
C LEU A 476 -8.57 1.05 31.35
N ARG A 477 -7.36 1.27 30.82
CA ARG A 477 -7.07 2.42 29.94
C ARG A 477 -7.77 2.33 28.59
N HIS A 478 -7.88 1.13 28.05
CA HIS A 478 -8.51 0.90 26.75
C HIS A 478 -10.02 1.07 26.84
N TYR A 479 -10.66 0.36 27.77
CA TYR A 479 -12.12 0.34 27.87
C TYR A 479 -12.71 1.61 28.48
N LYS A 480 -12.00 2.33 29.37
CA LYS A 480 -12.42 3.70 29.77
C LYS A 480 -12.50 4.65 28.59
N ARG A 481 -11.64 4.48 27.58
CA ARG A 481 -11.63 5.34 26.39
C ARG A 481 -12.64 4.91 25.34
N ILE A 482 -12.84 3.61 25.18
CA ILE A 482 -13.74 3.07 24.14
C ILE A 482 -15.21 3.23 24.52
N LYS A 483 -15.55 3.14 25.82
CA LYS A 483 -16.92 3.30 26.32
C LYS A 483 -17.57 4.61 25.87
N ASP A 484 -16.78 5.67 25.71
CA ASP A 484 -17.24 7.00 25.28
C ASP A 484 -16.99 7.28 23.78
N SER A 485 -16.77 6.25 22.96
CA SER A 485 -16.40 6.41 21.54
C SER A 485 -17.34 5.66 20.59
N ASP A 486 -17.43 6.16 19.36
CA ASP A 486 -18.23 5.53 18.28
C ASP A 486 -17.71 4.15 17.82
N LEU A 487 -16.56 3.68 18.34
CA LEU A 487 -16.00 2.37 17.99
C LEU A 487 -16.79 1.18 18.58
N GLY A 488 -17.56 1.41 19.64
CA GLY A 488 -18.30 0.36 20.35
C GLY A 488 -17.41 -0.64 21.10
N LEU A 489 -18.04 -1.54 21.87
CA LEU A 489 -17.38 -2.64 22.59
C LEU A 489 -17.22 -3.88 21.68
N PRO A 490 -16.24 -4.76 21.92
CA PRO A 490 -16.13 -6.03 21.20
C PRO A 490 -17.12 -7.07 21.72
N ASP A 491 -17.50 -8.04 20.89
CA ASP A 491 -18.33 -9.17 21.32
C ASP A 491 -17.53 -10.18 22.17
N LEU A 492 -16.23 -10.31 21.88
CA LEU A 492 -15.31 -11.23 22.55
C LEU A 492 -13.97 -10.56 22.87
N LEU A 493 -13.58 -10.63 24.14
CA LEU A 493 -12.24 -10.30 24.63
C LEU A 493 -11.45 -11.58 24.91
N ILE A 494 -10.34 -11.75 24.21
CA ILE A 494 -9.40 -12.85 24.36
C ILE A 494 -8.19 -12.37 25.17
N VAL A 495 -7.87 -13.09 26.24
CA VAL A 495 -6.70 -12.84 27.07
C VAL A 495 -5.71 -14.00 26.89
N ASP A 496 -4.48 -13.69 26.46
CA ASP A 496 -3.41 -14.69 26.33
C ASP A 496 -2.82 -15.08 27.68
N GLY A 497 -3.60 -15.82 28.45
CA GLY A 497 -3.12 -16.59 29.57
C GLY A 497 -4.21 -17.25 30.38
N GLY A 498 -3.77 -17.88 31.47
CA GLY A 498 -4.62 -18.77 32.27
C GLY A 498 -5.63 -18.04 33.15
N LYS A 499 -6.30 -18.82 34.00
CA LYS A 499 -7.38 -18.38 34.89
C LYS A 499 -7.11 -17.08 35.65
N GLY A 500 -5.88 -16.86 36.13
CA GLY A 500 -5.56 -15.63 36.88
C GLY A 500 -5.70 -14.35 36.08
N GLN A 501 -5.30 -14.34 34.80
CA GLN A 501 -5.39 -13.13 33.96
C GLN A 501 -6.83 -12.89 33.51
N LEU A 502 -7.58 -13.97 33.29
CA LEU A 502 -9.01 -13.90 33.03
C LEU A 502 -9.79 -13.32 34.21
N THR A 503 -9.53 -13.79 35.44
CA THR A 503 -10.15 -13.22 36.66
C THR A 503 -9.79 -11.74 36.87
N MET A 504 -8.62 -11.31 36.40
CA MET A 504 -8.27 -9.88 36.40
C MET A 504 -9.14 -9.09 35.42
N ALA A 505 -9.33 -9.60 34.20
CA ALA A 505 -10.20 -8.98 33.21
C ALA A 505 -11.65 -8.88 33.71
N GLU A 506 -12.17 -9.93 34.36
CA GLU A 506 -13.50 -9.94 35.00
C GLU A 506 -13.67 -8.78 36.00
N LYS A 507 -12.68 -8.57 36.88
CA LYS A 507 -12.72 -7.46 37.86
C LYS A 507 -12.75 -6.10 37.17
N VAL A 508 -11.94 -5.91 36.13
CA VAL A 508 -11.91 -4.65 35.37
C VAL A 508 -13.24 -4.36 34.69
N PHE A 509 -13.86 -5.38 34.09
CA PHE A 509 -15.16 -5.22 33.43
C PHE A 509 -16.28 -4.93 34.43
N GLN A 510 -16.26 -5.57 35.60
CA GLN A 510 -17.18 -5.27 36.71
C GLN A 510 -17.01 -3.83 37.22
N GLU A 511 -15.77 -3.34 37.40
CA GLU A 511 -15.51 -1.94 37.81
C GLU A 511 -16.05 -0.94 36.79
N LEU A 512 -15.95 -1.26 35.50
CA LEU A 512 -16.40 -0.40 34.41
C LEU A 512 -17.90 -0.54 34.11
N GLY A 513 -18.60 -1.50 34.73
CA GLY A 513 -20.00 -1.82 34.45
C GLY A 513 -20.21 -2.21 32.98
N ILE A 514 -19.40 -3.16 32.50
CA ILE A 514 -19.50 -3.72 31.15
C ILE A 514 -19.89 -5.19 31.26
N ASP A 515 -21.12 -5.51 30.85
CA ASP A 515 -21.69 -6.86 31.00
C ASP A 515 -21.88 -7.59 29.65
N ASP A 516 -21.92 -6.85 28.54
CA ASP A 516 -22.26 -7.39 27.21
C ASP A 516 -21.09 -8.02 26.44
N VAL A 517 -19.94 -8.23 27.09
CA VAL A 517 -18.71 -8.73 26.44
C VAL A 517 -18.33 -10.09 26.99
N LEU A 518 -18.18 -11.09 26.11
CA LEU A 518 -17.70 -12.40 26.50
C LEU A 518 -16.19 -12.36 26.76
N LEU A 519 -15.75 -12.92 27.89
CA LEU A 519 -14.35 -13.01 28.26
C LEU A 519 -13.82 -14.44 28.03
N LEU A 520 -12.68 -14.57 27.34
CA LEU A 520 -12.07 -15.84 27.01
C LEU A 520 -10.58 -15.86 27.37
N GLY A 521 -10.19 -16.75 28.29
CA GLY A 521 -8.79 -17.02 28.60
C GLY A 521 -8.25 -18.20 27.79
N ILE A 522 -7.06 -18.07 27.23
CA ILE A 522 -6.36 -19.17 26.53
C ILE A 522 -5.21 -19.67 27.39
N ALA A 523 -5.38 -20.87 27.96
CA ALA A 523 -4.34 -21.52 28.76
C ALA A 523 -3.50 -22.48 27.89
N LYS A 524 -2.17 -22.46 28.09
CA LYS A 524 -1.25 -23.46 27.51
C LYS A 524 -1.56 -24.82 28.14
N GLY A 525 -1.93 -25.81 27.32
CA GLY A 525 -2.25 -27.16 27.78
C GLY A 525 -1.13 -27.85 28.56
N VAL A 526 -1.50 -28.90 29.29
CA VAL A 526 -0.65 -29.68 30.22
C VAL A 526 0.67 -30.16 29.60
N THR A 527 0.70 -30.40 28.29
CA THR A 527 1.85 -30.93 27.54
C THR A 527 2.72 -29.86 26.88
N ARG A 528 2.42 -28.55 27.02
CA ARG A 528 3.11 -27.43 26.35
C ARG A 528 3.28 -27.58 24.82
N LYS A 529 2.51 -28.47 24.18
CA LYS A 529 2.51 -28.65 22.72
C LYS A 529 1.44 -27.75 22.09
N PRO A 530 1.74 -27.05 20.97
CA PRO A 530 0.73 -26.35 20.18
C PRO A 530 -0.42 -27.29 19.81
N GLY A 531 -1.67 -26.82 19.92
CA GLY A 531 -2.86 -27.63 19.62
C GLY A 531 -3.55 -28.33 20.81
N PHE A 532 -3.04 -28.16 22.04
CA PHE A 532 -3.67 -28.65 23.28
C PHE A 532 -4.15 -27.51 24.19
N GLU A 533 -4.43 -26.34 23.62
CA GLU A 533 -4.90 -25.19 24.40
C GLU A 533 -6.27 -25.45 25.01
N THR A 534 -6.43 -24.93 26.21
CA THR A 534 -7.68 -25.02 26.95
C THR A 534 -8.30 -23.64 27.00
N LEU A 535 -9.53 -23.53 26.53
CA LEU A 535 -10.28 -22.29 26.54
C LEU A 535 -11.06 -22.20 27.85
N ILE A 536 -10.98 -21.06 28.53
CA ILE A 536 -11.66 -20.82 29.80
C ILE A 536 -12.62 -19.65 29.59
N LEU A 537 -13.92 -19.90 29.74
CA LEU A 537 -14.93 -18.85 29.71
C LEU A 537 -14.94 -18.08 31.03
N GLY A 538 -14.92 -16.76 30.94
CA GLY A 538 -15.01 -15.87 32.09
C GLY A 538 -16.34 -16.01 32.83
N TYR A 539 -16.34 -15.63 34.10
CA TYR A 539 -17.43 -15.71 35.09
C TYR A 539 -17.88 -17.14 35.41
N SER A 540 -18.18 -17.95 34.41
CA SER A 540 -18.57 -19.36 34.56
C SER A 540 -17.41 -20.28 34.91
N GLY A 541 -16.18 -19.93 34.51
CA GLY A 541 -15.00 -20.79 34.63
C GLY A 541 -15.09 -22.08 33.80
N ARG A 542 -16.08 -22.18 32.90
CA ARG A 542 -16.31 -23.36 32.06
C ARG A 542 -15.11 -23.56 31.13
N ILE A 543 -14.61 -24.79 31.10
CA ILE A 543 -13.51 -25.18 30.25
C ILE A 543 -14.05 -25.76 28.94
N ILE A 544 -13.58 -25.25 27.81
CA ILE A 544 -13.85 -25.78 26.48
C ILE A 544 -12.53 -26.31 25.91
N THR A 545 -12.56 -27.57 25.51
CA THR A 545 -11.43 -28.23 24.83
C THR A 545 -11.80 -28.44 23.38
N LEU A 546 -11.03 -27.83 22.47
CA LEU A 546 -11.23 -28.00 21.04
C LEU A 546 -10.26 -29.06 20.49
N PRO A 547 -10.69 -29.88 19.50
CA PRO A 547 -9.79 -30.75 18.77
C PRO A 547 -8.68 -29.95 18.08
N SER A 548 -7.48 -30.53 17.98
CA SER A 548 -6.31 -29.87 17.37
C SER A 548 -6.51 -29.47 15.89
N HIS A 549 -7.46 -30.09 15.19
CA HIS A 549 -7.81 -29.78 13.80
C HIS A 549 -8.98 -28.80 13.67
N SER A 550 -9.50 -28.27 14.78
CA SER A 550 -10.64 -27.34 14.78
C SER A 550 -10.24 -26.01 14.16
N ALA A 551 -11.04 -25.51 13.22
CA ALA A 551 -10.79 -24.23 12.56
C ALA A 551 -10.96 -23.05 13.53
N ALA A 552 -11.85 -23.17 14.51
CA ALA A 552 -12.00 -22.22 15.62
C ALA A 552 -10.71 -22.10 16.46
N LEU A 553 -10.05 -23.24 16.76
CA LEU A 553 -8.78 -23.24 17.50
C LEU A 553 -7.66 -22.56 16.69
N HIS A 554 -7.56 -22.86 15.39
CA HIS A 554 -6.59 -22.22 14.51
C HIS A 554 -6.79 -20.70 14.39
N LEU A 555 -8.04 -20.21 14.45
CA LEU A 555 -8.34 -18.78 14.47
C LEU A 555 -7.83 -18.13 15.75
N LEU A 556 -8.11 -18.71 16.91
CA LEU A 556 -7.62 -18.22 18.20
C LEU A 556 -6.09 -18.20 18.27
N GLN A 557 -5.43 -19.23 17.72
CA GLN A 557 -3.97 -19.27 17.61
C GLN A 557 -3.42 -18.15 16.73
N ASN A 558 -4.02 -17.92 15.56
CA ASN A 558 -3.63 -16.83 14.66
C ASN A 558 -3.77 -15.46 15.35
N ILE A 559 -4.88 -15.23 16.04
CA ILE A 559 -5.11 -13.98 16.78
C ILE A 559 -4.04 -13.78 17.86
N ARG A 560 -3.73 -14.83 18.63
CA ARG A 560 -2.69 -14.78 19.66
C ARG A 560 -1.30 -14.55 19.08
N ASP A 561 -0.93 -15.27 18.03
CA ASP A 561 0.37 -15.13 17.37
C ASP A 561 0.55 -13.73 16.79
N GLU A 562 -0.53 -13.12 16.28
CA GLU A 562 -0.55 -11.74 15.82
C GLU A 562 -0.40 -10.74 16.99
N ALA A 563 -1.05 -10.97 18.14
CA ALA A 563 -0.90 -10.17 19.36
C ALA A 563 0.56 -10.18 19.86
N HIS A 564 1.14 -11.38 19.94
CA HIS A 564 2.52 -11.60 20.35
C HIS A 564 3.52 -11.00 19.35
N ARG A 565 3.31 -11.19 18.04
CA ARG A 565 4.12 -10.55 16.98
C ARG A 565 4.06 -9.03 17.08
N PHE A 566 2.88 -8.48 17.34
CA PHE A 566 2.68 -7.05 17.46
C PHE A 566 3.33 -6.46 18.72
N ALA A 567 3.40 -7.21 19.83
CA ALA A 567 4.17 -6.85 21.02
C ALA A 567 5.68 -6.81 20.71
N ILE A 568 6.23 -7.90 20.15
CA ILE A 568 7.67 -8.03 19.86
C ILE A 568 8.18 -6.97 18.87
N THR A 569 7.41 -6.64 17.83
CA THR A 569 7.83 -5.61 16.86
C THR A 569 7.95 -4.22 17.49
N GLY A 570 7.21 -3.94 18.57
CA GLY A 570 7.36 -2.72 19.36
C GLY A 570 8.70 -2.67 20.09
N HIS A 571 9.12 -3.81 20.67
CA HIS A 571 10.40 -3.95 21.35
C HIS A 571 11.58 -3.90 20.38
N ARG A 572 11.51 -4.54 19.21
CA ARG A 572 12.63 -4.57 18.24
C ARG A 572 13.13 -3.18 17.82
N ASN A 573 12.23 -2.20 17.71
CA ASN A 573 12.55 -0.81 17.37
C ASN A 573 13.10 0.02 18.55
N LYS A 574 12.77 -0.34 19.80
CA LYS A 574 13.34 0.27 21.02
C LYS A 574 14.66 -0.39 21.43
N ARG A 575 14.76 -1.71 21.30
CA ARG A 575 15.92 -2.55 21.62
C ARG A 575 17.14 -2.22 20.75
N SER A 576 16.94 -1.93 19.46
CA SER A 576 18.01 -1.44 18.58
C SER A 576 18.59 -0.09 19.02
N LYS A 577 17.80 0.74 19.71
CA LYS A 577 18.25 2.02 20.29
C LYS A 577 18.89 1.84 21.67
N LYS A 578 18.33 1.02 22.56
CA LYS A 578 18.75 0.91 23.98
C LYS A 578 19.89 -0.08 24.24
N MET A 579 19.90 -1.28 23.63
CA MET A 579 21.05 -2.20 23.71
C MET A 579 22.31 -1.59 23.10
N GLY A 580 22.12 -0.66 22.17
CA GLY A 580 23.22 0.02 21.55
C GLY A 580 23.97 1.00 22.46
N GLU A 581 23.31 1.50 23.50
CA GLU A 581 23.90 2.45 24.44
C GLU A 581 24.61 1.75 25.61
N SER A 582 24.13 0.59 26.09
CA SER A 582 24.64 -0.13 27.27
C SER A 582 25.96 -0.86 27.02
N ILE A 583 26.11 -1.63 25.92
CA ILE A 583 27.34 -2.41 25.69
C ILE A 583 28.54 -1.49 25.40
N LEU A 584 28.28 -0.32 24.79
CA LEU A 584 29.31 0.71 24.58
C LEU A 584 29.58 1.56 25.83
N GLN A 585 28.79 1.43 26.91
CA GLN A 585 29.01 2.08 28.21
C GLN A 585 30.00 1.30 29.07
N ASP A 586 29.92 -0.02 29.03
CA ASP A 586 30.67 -0.90 29.93
C ASP A 586 32.14 -1.10 29.49
N ILE A 587 32.52 -0.61 28.30
CA ILE A 587 33.88 -0.71 27.76
C ILE A 587 34.76 0.45 28.29
N PRO A 588 35.83 0.16 29.05
CA PRO A 588 36.73 1.18 29.57
C PRO A 588 37.34 2.04 28.45
N GLY A 589 37.25 3.37 28.58
CA GLY A 589 37.82 4.32 27.61
C GLY A 589 36.87 4.83 26.51
N ILE A 590 35.59 4.44 26.54
CA ILE A 590 34.55 4.96 25.62
C ILE A 590 33.68 6.03 26.30
N GLY A 591 34.03 7.29 26.09
CA GLY A 591 33.21 8.44 26.48
C GLY A 591 32.01 8.69 25.54
N PRO A 592 31.06 9.56 25.94
CA PRO A 592 29.81 9.83 25.20
C PRO A 592 30.03 10.40 23.79
N LYS A 593 31.15 11.09 23.54
CA LYS A 593 31.52 11.61 22.21
C LYS A 593 31.88 10.47 21.24
N LYS A 594 32.84 9.62 21.61
CA LYS A 594 33.28 8.47 20.78
C LYS A 594 32.16 7.48 20.51
N ARG A 595 31.24 7.28 21.47
CA ARG A 595 30.05 6.45 21.29
C ARG A 595 29.15 6.95 20.17
N ARG A 596 28.88 8.26 20.17
CA ARG A 596 28.08 8.92 19.14
C ARG A 596 28.75 8.77 17.78
N ASP A 597 30.06 8.94 17.73
CA ASP A 597 30.83 8.83 16.48
C ASP A 597 30.82 7.39 15.93
N LEU A 598 30.94 6.38 16.80
CA LEU A 598 30.79 4.97 16.43
C LEU A 598 29.37 4.64 15.92
N LEU A 599 28.33 5.12 16.61
CA LEU A 599 26.94 4.91 16.20
C LEU A 599 26.59 5.64 14.89
N ASN A 600 27.14 6.83 14.68
CA ASN A 600 26.94 7.59 13.45
C ASN A 600 27.65 6.93 12.26
N TYR A 601 28.84 6.36 12.49
CA TYR A 601 29.63 5.72 11.44
C TYR A 601 29.05 4.35 11.03
N PHE A 602 28.65 3.53 12.01
CA PHE A 602 28.16 2.16 11.76
C PHE A 602 26.63 2.04 11.76
N GLY A 603 25.90 3.12 12.07
CA GLY A 603 24.44 3.24 12.05
C GLY A 603 23.70 2.51 13.16
N SER A 604 24.24 1.38 13.64
CA SER A 604 23.68 0.60 14.75
C SER A 604 24.76 -0.20 15.45
N VAL A 605 24.50 -0.67 16.66
CA VAL A 605 25.46 -1.52 17.40
C VAL A 605 25.65 -2.90 16.78
N LYS A 606 24.67 -3.41 16.02
CA LYS A 606 24.90 -4.57 15.15
C LYS A 606 25.94 -4.29 14.06
N GLY A 607 25.98 -3.07 13.55
CA GLY A 607 26.99 -2.63 12.60
C GLY A 607 28.38 -2.57 13.24
N ILE A 608 28.48 -2.16 14.51
CA ILE A 608 29.74 -2.13 15.28
C ILE A 608 30.21 -3.55 15.62
N ALA A 609 29.31 -4.42 16.06
CA ALA A 609 29.62 -5.82 16.40
C ALA A 609 30.08 -6.64 15.18
N GLY A 610 29.55 -6.33 13.99
CA GLY A 610 29.97 -6.94 12.73
C GLY A 610 31.22 -6.30 12.09
N ALA A 611 31.74 -5.20 12.65
CA ALA A 611 32.89 -4.50 12.10
C ALA A 611 34.21 -5.19 12.45
N SER A 612 35.16 -5.18 11.51
CA SER A 612 36.52 -5.64 11.75
C SER A 612 37.27 -4.67 12.67
N ILE A 613 38.35 -5.12 13.32
CA ILE A 613 39.21 -4.27 14.17
C ILE A 613 39.75 -3.08 13.34
N GLU A 614 40.05 -3.30 12.07
CA GLU A 614 40.52 -2.28 11.14
C GLU A 614 39.43 -1.25 10.80
N ASP A 615 38.17 -1.68 10.70
CA ASP A 615 37.05 -0.76 10.48
C ASP A 615 36.74 0.08 11.71
N LEU A 616 36.83 -0.48 12.91
CA LEU A 616 36.62 0.24 14.17
C LEU A 616 37.65 1.36 14.37
N GLN A 617 38.90 1.17 13.90
CA GLN A 617 39.96 2.19 13.96
C GLN A 617 39.75 3.38 13.02
N LYS A 618 38.89 3.24 11.99
CA LYS A 618 38.58 4.34 11.07
C LYS A 618 37.73 5.45 11.74
N VAL A 619 37.17 5.18 12.92
CA VAL A 619 36.43 6.17 13.70
C VAL A 619 37.40 7.03 14.52
N GLN A 620 37.27 8.34 14.39
CA GLN A 620 38.19 9.31 14.98
C GLN A 620 38.30 9.14 16.50
N GLY A 621 39.53 8.91 17.00
CA GLY A 621 39.81 8.75 18.42
C GLY A 621 39.64 7.32 18.97
N VAL A 622 39.45 6.31 18.10
CA VAL A 622 39.51 4.89 18.45
C VAL A 622 40.92 4.36 18.21
N SER A 623 41.66 4.07 19.28
CA SER A 623 42.98 3.44 19.20
C SER A 623 42.88 1.96 18.86
N GLN A 624 43.97 1.35 18.39
CA GLN A 624 44.03 -0.10 18.14
C GLN A 624 43.70 -0.94 19.39
N THR A 625 44.10 -0.47 20.57
CA THR A 625 43.75 -1.09 21.86
C THR A 625 42.25 -1.05 22.13
N LEU A 626 41.60 0.09 21.86
CA LEU A 626 40.15 0.26 22.05
C LEU A 626 39.32 -0.51 21.01
N ALA A 627 39.79 -0.57 19.76
CA ALA A 627 39.16 -1.35 18.70
C ALA A 627 39.18 -2.85 19.00
N LYS A 628 40.29 -3.37 19.56
CA LYS A 628 40.38 -4.75 20.05
C LYS A 628 39.43 -5.01 21.21
N ALA A 629 39.37 -4.10 22.18
CA ALA A 629 38.44 -4.21 23.31
C ALA A 629 36.97 -4.21 22.86
N LEU A 630 36.60 -3.35 21.90
CA LEU A 630 35.28 -3.33 21.27
C LEU A 630 34.97 -4.63 20.54
N HIS A 631 35.89 -5.10 19.71
CA HIS A 631 35.69 -6.32 18.93
C HIS A 631 35.54 -7.57 19.81
N ASN A 632 36.28 -7.63 20.92
CA ASN A 632 36.20 -8.72 21.89
C ASN A 632 34.91 -8.66 22.73
N ALA A 633 34.51 -7.46 23.18
CA ALA A 633 33.31 -7.27 24.01
C ALA A 633 31.98 -7.63 23.30
N PHE A 634 31.97 -7.74 21.97
CA PHE A 634 30.81 -8.20 21.18
C PHE A 634 30.90 -9.68 20.75
N ARG A 635 31.96 -10.39 21.13
CA ARG A 635 32.20 -11.81 20.78
C ARG A 635 32.24 -12.75 21.99
N GLU A 636 32.36 -12.22 23.20
CA GLU A 636 31.87 -12.87 24.43
C GLU A 636 30.34 -12.73 24.52
#